data_AF-A0AAV3P5Z1-F1
#
_entry.id   AF-A0AAV3P5Z1-F1
#
_cell.length_a   1.000
_cell.length_b   1.000
_cell.length_c   1.000
_cell.angle_alpha   90.00
_cell.angle_beta   90.00
_cell.angle_gamma   90.00
#
_symmetry.space_group_name_H-M   'P 1'
#
loop_
_entity.id
_entity.type
_entity.pdbx_description
1 polymer ?
#
loop_
_entity_poly.entity_id
_entity_poly.type
_entity_poly.pdbx_seq_one_letter_code
_entity_poly.pdbx_strand_id
1 'polypeptide(L)'
;MHFTSFSISKTPFFFPFHHHKPPPLTPTTTIFKTPFLFSLHLKPPPLTTISAIGQDGNYYPTPSDDDPPEADEDSMHGVNKFQQIHRQANKAKKLQEEQFKKDQSIFIKALSEEEEVGDDDDQLSSGVRNLSSGDDLFGDIDEAIALKRKEFVKQGLIKPKTEVKIGSEVEELEPEEVGDLEEINELQGLAGIDDVEERSDIEVSEEENDLDDVGNVNGMKNGKISDFDEFDIDFDEFGKGKPRVVEPKFRMSLAELLDDSKVVPVSVYGNLEVEISGINHDSRLVESGDLFVCHVGVESVEHLNLSEADKRGAVAVVASREIAIEETLGCKALVIVEDTSAVLAALAAAFYRYPSTGMSVIGITGTNGKTTTSFLVKGMYEAMGLRTGLLTTVAHYIHGDNNLEFNNMTLDAVMLQKVMAKMMHNGTEALVMEASSQGLELGRCDEVDFDIAVFTNLTRDHVDFHGTEEEYRNAMAKLFSRMVDKERHRKIVNIDDPNAAFFISQGNFDVPVVTFAMENKSADVHSLKYELSLFETQVLVNTPHGILEISSGLLGKHNIYNILAAVSVGIAVGAPLEDIVRGIEEVDVVPGRCELIDEEQAFGVIVDYAHTPDSLSRLLDSVRELGARRIITVVGCEGEKDRGKRPLMTKIATDKSDVTMLTSDNPRNEDPLDVLDDMLAGVGWTMQDYLKHGENDYYPPLPNGHRLFLHDIRRVAVRCAVAMGEEGDMVVVAGKGHNTYHIEGDKEEFFDDREECREALQYVDELHQAGIDTSEFPWRLPESH
;
A
#
# COMPACT_ATOMS: atom_id res chain seq x y z
N MET A 1 34.34 -19.10 50.17
CA MET A 1 35.56 -18.45 50.70
C MET A 1 35.15 -17.11 51.32
N HIS A 2 35.60 -16.86 52.55
CA HIS A 2 35.41 -15.64 53.36
C HIS A 2 35.87 -14.36 52.62
N PHE A 3 35.35 -13.14 52.88
CA PHE A 3 35.47 -12.34 54.11
C PHE A 3 34.47 -11.13 54.03
N THR A 4 33.52 -10.97 54.98
CA THR A 4 33.43 -9.94 56.08
C THR A 4 33.11 -8.49 55.66
N SER A 5 32.34 -7.60 56.34
CA SER A 5 31.44 -7.58 57.53
C SER A 5 31.16 -6.09 57.89
N PHE A 6 29.92 -5.61 58.10
CA PHE A 6 29.30 -5.03 59.35
C PHE A 6 28.61 -3.69 58.95
N SER A 7 27.27 -3.51 58.97
CA SER A 7 26.29 -3.23 60.05
C SER A 7 26.50 -1.94 60.88
N ILE A 8 25.45 -1.10 61.01
CA ILE A 8 24.91 -0.33 62.19
C ILE A 8 23.86 0.71 61.69
N SER A 9 22.54 0.55 61.94
CA SER A 9 21.67 1.07 63.05
C SER A 9 21.37 2.60 63.04
N LYS A 10 20.12 3.05 62.75
CA LYS A 10 18.95 3.37 63.62
C LYS A 10 18.84 4.82 64.19
N THR A 11 17.97 5.63 63.55
CA THR A 11 16.87 6.50 64.12
C THR A 11 17.21 7.73 65.03
N PRO A 12 16.27 8.63 65.41
CA PRO A 12 16.11 9.99 64.83
C PRO A 12 16.16 11.13 65.90
N PHE A 13 16.18 12.40 65.49
CA PHE A 13 15.99 13.55 66.39
C PHE A 13 15.15 14.70 65.78
N PHE A 14 14.50 15.44 66.66
CA PHE A 14 13.29 16.27 66.51
C PHE A 14 13.56 17.80 66.57
N PHE A 15 12.68 18.60 65.90
CA PHE A 15 12.16 19.97 66.20
C PHE A 15 13.07 21.24 66.13
N PRO A 16 12.55 22.52 66.07
CA PRO A 16 11.19 23.06 65.79
C PRO A 16 11.08 24.37 64.91
N PHE A 17 9.82 24.81 64.71
CA PHE A 17 9.18 26.04 64.17
C PHE A 17 9.87 27.45 64.27
N HIS A 18 9.63 28.34 63.27
CA HIS A 18 8.72 29.51 63.36
C HIS A 18 8.66 30.43 62.10
N HIS A 19 7.52 31.12 61.94
CA HIS A 19 7.12 32.12 60.94
C HIS A 19 7.92 33.44 60.99
N HIS A 20 8.05 34.14 59.84
CA HIS A 20 7.77 35.60 59.70
C HIS A 20 7.80 36.08 58.23
N LYS A 21 6.79 36.87 57.83
CA LYS A 21 6.72 37.68 56.60
C LYS A 21 7.57 38.97 56.71
N PRO A 22 8.02 39.54 55.57
CA PRO A 22 8.10 40.99 55.37
C PRO A 22 7.38 41.50 54.08
N PRO A 23 7.26 42.83 53.86
CA PRO A 23 6.08 43.52 53.28
C PRO A 23 6.26 44.01 51.80
N PRO A 24 5.30 44.74 51.18
CA PRO A 24 5.18 44.89 49.73
C PRO A 24 5.85 46.17 49.16
N LEU A 25 6.23 46.16 47.88
CA LEU A 25 6.63 47.35 47.13
C LEU A 25 6.03 47.34 45.71
N THR A 26 5.32 48.43 45.42
CA THR A 26 4.74 48.89 44.14
C THR A 26 5.80 49.47 43.19
N PRO A 27 5.47 49.74 41.91
CA PRO A 27 6.37 49.53 40.77
C PRO A 27 7.19 50.77 40.39
N THR A 28 8.38 50.54 39.83
CA THR A 28 9.13 51.55 39.08
C THR A 28 9.20 51.17 37.61
N THR A 29 8.49 51.95 36.81
CA THR A 29 8.63 52.09 35.36
C THR A 29 10.07 52.43 34.97
N THR A 30 10.67 51.60 34.12
CA THR A 30 11.76 52.01 33.23
C THR A 30 11.50 51.48 31.84
N ILE A 31 11.23 52.42 30.95
CA ILE A 31 11.04 52.30 29.52
C ILE A 31 12.40 52.00 28.88
N PHE A 32 12.52 50.89 28.16
CA PHE A 32 13.48 50.78 27.08
C PHE A 32 12.76 50.29 25.82
N LYS A 33 12.83 51.14 24.79
CA LYS A 33 12.34 50.88 23.44
C LYS A 33 13.32 49.95 22.73
N THR A 34 12.79 48.93 22.06
CA THR A 34 13.43 48.22 20.94
C THR A 34 12.38 48.00 19.83
N PRO A 35 12.81 47.93 18.56
CA PRO A 35 11.98 48.30 17.41
C PRO A 35 11.05 47.17 16.96
N PHE A 36 9.87 47.57 16.51
CA PHE A 36 8.91 46.73 15.80
C PHE A 36 9.50 46.26 14.46
N LEU A 37 9.58 44.94 14.27
CA LEU A 37 9.58 44.29 12.97
C LEU A 37 8.27 43.48 12.89
N PHE A 38 7.42 43.85 11.94
CA PHE A 38 6.22 43.09 11.58
C PHE A 38 6.67 41.77 10.93
N SER A 39 6.50 40.65 11.64
CA SER A 39 6.47 39.33 11.02
C SER A 39 5.01 38.89 11.01
N LEU A 40 4.44 38.77 9.81
CA LEU A 40 3.14 38.15 9.58
C LEU A 40 3.27 36.65 9.88
N HIS A 41 3.06 36.28 11.15
CA HIS A 41 2.86 34.88 11.51
C HIS A 41 1.47 34.46 11.04
N LEU A 42 1.42 33.75 9.90
CA LEU A 42 0.35 32.82 9.61
C LEU A 42 0.33 31.79 10.75
N LYS A 43 -0.73 31.79 11.55
CA LYS A 43 -0.97 30.74 12.53
C LYS A 43 -1.18 29.42 11.77
N PRO A 44 -0.52 28.31 12.14
CA PRO A 44 -0.91 27.00 11.63
C PRO A 44 -2.36 26.71 12.04
N PRO A 45 -3.13 25.95 11.23
CA PRO A 45 -4.49 25.60 11.59
C PRO A 45 -4.45 24.76 12.88
N PRO A 46 -5.37 24.99 13.84
CA PRO A 46 -5.52 24.05 14.95
C PRO A 46 -5.96 22.70 14.38
N LEU A 47 -5.58 21.60 15.03
CA LEU A 47 -6.31 20.33 14.89
C LEU A 47 -7.79 20.66 15.10
N THR A 48 -8.57 20.64 14.03
CA THR A 48 -10.01 20.77 14.12
C THR A 48 -10.50 19.55 14.88
N THR A 49 -10.70 19.74 16.19
CA THR A 49 -11.73 19.01 16.92
C THR A 49 -13.01 19.26 16.14
N ILE A 50 -13.51 18.23 15.45
CA ILE A 50 -14.80 18.30 14.78
C ILE A 50 -15.85 18.32 15.89
N SER A 51 -16.11 19.51 16.44
CA SER A 51 -17.34 19.74 17.19
C SER A 51 -18.48 19.77 16.18
N ALA A 52 -19.50 18.94 16.39
CA ALA A 52 -20.74 18.91 15.61
C ALA A 52 -21.56 20.21 15.78
N ILE A 53 -21.03 21.34 15.33
CA ILE A 53 -21.64 22.66 15.37
C ILE A 53 -21.34 23.33 14.03
N GLY A 54 -22.37 23.50 13.19
CA GLY A 54 -22.26 24.26 11.95
C GLY A 54 -21.90 25.72 12.22
N GLN A 55 -21.28 26.37 11.23
CA GLN A 55 -20.71 27.73 11.33
C GLN A 55 -21.73 28.85 11.63
N ASP A 56 -23.01 28.53 11.73
CA ASP A 56 -24.09 29.51 11.81
C ASP A 56 -24.60 29.72 13.24
N GLY A 57 -24.10 28.95 14.21
CA GLY A 57 -24.45 29.12 15.63
C GLY A 57 -25.94 28.93 15.98
N ASN A 58 -26.74 28.36 15.07
CA ASN A 58 -28.16 28.13 15.28
C ASN A 58 -28.45 26.69 15.74
N TYR A 59 -29.28 26.60 16.78
CA TYR A 59 -29.78 25.39 17.42
C TYR A 59 -30.93 24.80 16.59
N TYR A 60 -30.83 23.55 16.12
CA TYR A 60 -32.00 22.82 15.60
C TYR A 60 -32.68 22.07 16.75
N PRO A 61 -34.03 22.14 16.86
CA PRO A 61 -34.76 21.64 18.01
C PRO A 61 -34.76 20.11 18.05
N THR A 62 -34.64 19.57 19.27
CA THR A 62 -34.86 18.17 19.61
C THR A 62 -36.24 17.69 19.14
N PRO A 63 -36.36 16.56 18.43
CA PRO A 63 -37.61 15.82 18.39
C PRO A 63 -37.70 15.00 19.68
N SER A 64 -38.52 15.47 20.63
CA SER A 64 -39.12 14.61 21.65
C SER A 64 -40.63 14.81 21.56
N ASP A 65 -41.32 13.79 21.05
CA ASP A 65 -42.57 13.25 21.61
C ASP A 65 -43.15 12.26 20.59
N ASP A 66 -42.53 11.08 20.54
CA ASP A 66 -43.20 9.81 20.34
C ASP A 66 -42.31 8.79 21.06
N ASP A 67 -42.80 8.23 22.17
CA ASP A 67 -42.06 7.22 22.94
C ASP A 67 -41.63 6.09 21.98
N PRO A 68 -40.32 5.81 21.83
CA PRO A 68 -39.89 4.65 21.07
C PRO A 68 -40.31 3.39 21.84
N PRO A 69 -40.70 2.30 21.16
CA PRO A 69 -40.89 1.02 21.84
C PRO A 69 -39.59 0.65 22.56
N GLU A 70 -39.69 0.11 23.77
CA GLU A 70 -38.56 -0.38 24.57
C GLU A 70 -37.58 -1.13 23.65
N ALA A 71 -36.34 -0.63 23.56
CA ALA A 71 -35.28 -1.31 22.83
C ALA A 71 -34.96 -2.64 23.51
N ASP A 72 -34.87 -3.71 22.74
CA ASP A 72 -34.35 -5.00 23.21
C ASP A 72 -32.95 -4.81 23.82
N GLU A 73 -32.66 -5.52 24.92
CA GLU A 73 -31.55 -5.32 25.87
C GLU A 73 -30.10 -5.34 25.32
N ASP A 74 -29.87 -5.38 24.00
CA ASP A 74 -28.55 -5.60 23.40
C ASP A 74 -27.85 -4.33 22.84
N SER A 75 -28.39 -3.13 23.00
CA SER A 75 -27.86 -1.91 22.34
C SER A 75 -27.06 -0.94 23.23
N MET A 76 -26.30 -1.41 24.22
CA MET A 76 -25.38 -0.53 24.97
C MET A 76 -24.04 -0.23 24.26
N HIS A 77 -23.79 -0.78 23.07
CA HIS A 77 -22.40 -0.94 22.55
C HIS A 77 -22.14 -0.53 21.08
N GLY A 78 -22.93 0.37 20.50
CA GLY A 78 -22.48 1.17 19.35
C GLY A 78 -22.52 0.52 17.96
N VAL A 79 -22.65 -0.80 17.78
CA VAL A 79 -23.09 -1.41 16.52
C VAL A 79 -23.73 -2.77 16.83
N ASN A 80 -24.94 -3.07 16.33
CA ASN A 80 -25.56 -4.38 16.56
C ASN A 80 -24.97 -5.42 15.58
N LYS A 81 -24.74 -6.66 16.03
CA LYS A 81 -24.31 -7.82 15.22
C LYS A 81 -25.09 -7.98 13.90
N PHE A 82 -26.39 -7.65 13.87
CA PHE A 82 -27.18 -7.66 12.64
C PHE A 82 -26.72 -6.61 11.62
N GLN A 83 -26.29 -5.44 12.06
CA GLN A 83 -25.73 -4.41 11.18
C GLN A 83 -24.36 -4.82 10.63
N GLN A 84 -23.54 -5.54 11.41
CA GLN A 84 -22.27 -6.11 10.94
C GLN A 84 -22.50 -7.17 9.85
N ILE A 85 -23.41 -8.13 10.08
CA ILE A 85 -23.75 -9.15 9.08
C ILE A 85 -24.30 -8.50 7.80
N HIS A 86 -25.16 -7.49 7.94
CA HIS A 86 -25.70 -6.77 6.79
C HIS A 86 -24.62 -6.00 6.01
N ARG A 87 -23.64 -5.43 6.71
CA ARG A 87 -22.46 -4.79 6.08
C ARG A 87 -21.61 -5.80 5.32
N GLN A 88 -21.29 -6.95 5.91
CA GLN A 88 -20.56 -8.03 5.24
C GLN A 88 -21.28 -8.50 3.97
N ALA A 89 -22.60 -8.69 4.04
CA ALA A 89 -23.41 -9.06 2.87
C ALA A 89 -23.41 -7.98 1.77
N ASN A 90 -23.54 -6.70 2.13
CA ASN A 90 -23.49 -5.60 1.18
C ASN A 90 -22.10 -5.43 0.54
N LYS A 91 -21.03 -5.72 1.30
CA LYS A 91 -19.64 -5.71 0.83
C LYS A 91 -19.38 -6.82 -0.19
N ALA A 92 -19.78 -8.06 0.12
CA ALA A 92 -19.69 -9.18 -0.82
C ALA A 92 -20.41 -8.88 -2.13
N LYS A 93 -21.60 -8.26 -2.05
CA LYS A 93 -22.34 -7.81 -3.23
C LYS A 93 -21.60 -6.75 -4.04
N LYS A 94 -20.96 -5.77 -3.39
CA LYS A 94 -20.20 -4.72 -4.06
C LYS A 94 -18.96 -5.27 -4.79
N LEU A 95 -18.22 -6.19 -4.16
CA LEU A 95 -17.10 -6.91 -4.78
C LEU A 95 -17.55 -7.68 -6.02
N GLN A 96 -18.68 -8.38 -5.92
CA GLN A 96 -19.28 -9.10 -7.05
C GLN A 96 -19.66 -8.14 -8.21
N GLU A 97 -20.21 -6.96 -7.89
CA GLU A 97 -20.56 -5.94 -8.89
C GLU A 97 -19.31 -5.31 -9.54
N GLU A 98 -18.24 -5.07 -8.79
CA GLU A 98 -16.97 -4.54 -9.29
C GLU A 98 -16.24 -5.56 -10.19
N GLN A 99 -16.21 -6.83 -9.77
CA GLN A 99 -15.67 -7.92 -10.58
C GLN A 99 -16.48 -8.10 -11.87
N PHE A 100 -17.82 -8.08 -11.78
CA PHE A 100 -18.69 -8.13 -12.96
C PHE A 100 -18.41 -6.98 -13.94
N LYS A 101 -18.19 -5.75 -13.44
CA LYS A 101 -17.82 -4.61 -14.30
C LYS A 101 -16.45 -4.77 -14.96
N LYS A 102 -15.47 -5.32 -14.24
CA LYS A 102 -14.13 -5.61 -14.77
C LYS A 102 -14.19 -6.63 -15.91
N ASP A 103 -15.03 -7.65 -15.72
CA ASP A 103 -15.20 -8.75 -16.67
C ASP A 103 -16.24 -8.43 -17.77
N GLN A 104 -16.98 -7.32 -17.66
CA GLN A 104 -18.02 -6.92 -18.61
C GLN A 104 -17.49 -6.82 -20.05
N SER A 105 -16.24 -6.38 -20.24
CA SER A 105 -15.61 -6.30 -21.55
C SER A 105 -15.32 -7.68 -22.16
N ILE A 106 -15.02 -8.67 -21.31
CA ILE A 106 -14.80 -10.07 -21.67
C ILE A 106 -16.13 -10.72 -22.06
N PHE A 107 -17.19 -10.48 -21.27
CA PHE A 107 -18.54 -10.95 -21.59
C PHE A 107 -19.08 -10.34 -22.89
N ILE A 108 -18.90 -9.04 -23.11
CA ILE A 108 -19.33 -8.37 -24.35
C ILE A 108 -18.52 -8.89 -25.55
N LYS A 109 -17.22 -9.13 -25.37
CA LYS A 109 -16.37 -9.67 -26.44
C LYS A 109 -16.77 -11.11 -26.81
N ALA A 110 -17.05 -11.95 -25.82
CA ALA A 110 -17.57 -13.30 -26.03
C ALA A 110 -18.94 -13.31 -26.74
N LEU A 111 -19.81 -12.33 -26.44
CA LEU A 111 -21.09 -12.16 -27.13
C LEU A 111 -20.92 -11.64 -28.57
N SER A 112 -19.95 -10.76 -28.83
CA SER A 112 -19.67 -10.27 -30.20
C SER A 112 -18.98 -11.31 -31.08
N GLU A 113 -18.17 -12.20 -30.50
CA GLU A 113 -17.52 -13.31 -31.21
C GLU A 113 -18.55 -14.40 -31.62
N GLU A 114 -19.73 -14.44 -31.00
CA GLU A 114 -20.85 -15.30 -31.44
C GLU A 114 -21.70 -14.67 -32.57
N GLU A 115 -21.64 -13.35 -32.79
CA GLU A 115 -22.41 -12.63 -33.82
C GLU A 115 -21.65 -12.40 -35.14
N GLU A 116 -20.30 -12.44 -35.15
CA GLU A 116 -19.47 -12.27 -36.38
C GLU A 116 -19.03 -13.59 -37.05
N VAL A 117 -19.96 -14.54 -37.22
CA VAL A 117 -19.76 -15.65 -38.17
C VAL A 117 -20.86 -15.60 -39.23
N GLY A 118 -20.72 -14.63 -40.13
CA GLY A 118 -21.58 -14.44 -41.30
C GLY A 118 -20.77 -13.97 -42.50
N ASP A 119 -20.69 -14.85 -43.50
CA ASP A 119 -20.40 -14.61 -44.92
C ASP A 119 -19.11 -13.85 -45.30
N ASP A 120 -18.07 -14.59 -45.70
CA ASP A 120 -17.40 -14.37 -46.99
C ASP A 120 -16.44 -15.52 -47.33
N ASP A 121 -16.86 -16.32 -48.32
CA ASP A 121 -16.03 -17.26 -49.06
C ASP A 121 -15.58 -16.60 -50.37
N ASP A 122 -14.44 -17.05 -50.91
CA ASP A 122 -13.81 -16.69 -52.20
C ASP A 122 -12.88 -15.46 -52.26
N GLN A 123 -11.57 -15.69 -52.08
CA GLN A 123 -10.59 -15.36 -53.13
C GLN A 123 -9.21 -16.05 -53.02
N LEU A 124 -8.67 -16.31 -54.20
CA LEU A 124 -7.57 -17.21 -54.55
C LEU A 124 -6.14 -16.68 -54.30
N SER A 125 -5.30 -17.59 -53.79
CA SER A 125 -3.99 -17.99 -54.33
C SER A 125 -2.69 -17.20 -54.07
N SER A 126 -1.66 -18.03 -53.80
CA SER A 126 -0.23 -17.90 -54.13
C SER A 126 0.72 -17.34 -53.06
N GLY A 127 1.74 -18.15 -52.69
CA GLY A 127 3.00 -17.60 -52.17
C GLY A 127 3.70 -18.35 -51.03
N VAL A 128 4.44 -19.41 -51.37
CA VAL A 128 5.76 -19.80 -50.81
C VAL A 128 5.92 -20.06 -49.29
N ARG A 129 6.29 -21.32 -49.02
CA ARG A 129 6.79 -21.91 -47.76
C ARG A 129 7.95 -21.12 -47.12
N ASN A 130 7.91 -20.98 -45.80
CA ASN A 130 9.09 -21.13 -44.94
C ASN A 130 8.73 -21.98 -43.72
N LEU A 131 9.49 -23.04 -43.51
CA LEU A 131 9.47 -23.91 -42.34
C LEU A 131 10.19 -23.21 -41.18
N SER A 132 9.50 -23.06 -40.05
CA SER A 132 10.10 -23.02 -38.72
C SER A 132 9.12 -23.75 -37.80
N SER A 133 9.42 -25.01 -37.50
CA SER A 133 8.72 -25.82 -36.52
C SER A 133 8.92 -25.22 -35.14
N GLY A 134 7.84 -24.75 -34.53
CA GLY A 134 7.71 -24.43 -33.12
C GLY A 134 6.30 -24.82 -32.71
N ASP A 135 6.22 -25.63 -31.67
CA ASP A 135 5.05 -26.36 -31.21
C ASP A 135 3.91 -25.42 -30.80
N ASP A 136 2.74 -25.57 -31.42
CA ASP A 136 1.51 -24.89 -31.03
C ASP A 136 0.71 -25.82 -30.11
N LEU A 137 1.06 -25.79 -28.83
CA LEU A 137 0.49 -26.61 -27.75
C LEU A 137 -1.04 -26.52 -27.65
N PHE A 138 -1.64 -25.43 -28.16
CA PHE A 138 -3.08 -25.21 -28.10
C PHE A 138 -3.84 -25.97 -29.20
N GLY A 139 -3.23 -26.19 -30.38
CA GLY A 139 -3.85 -26.96 -31.46
C GLY A 139 -4.04 -28.44 -31.11
N ASP A 140 -3.08 -29.02 -30.39
CA ASP A 140 -3.13 -30.43 -29.98
C ASP A 140 -4.18 -30.67 -28.87
N ILE A 141 -4.41 -29.67 -28.02
CA ILE A 141 -5.45 -29.71 -26.98
C ILE A 141 -6.85 -29.64 -27.62
N ASP A 142 -7.04 -28.75 -28.60
CA ASP A 142 -8.32 -28.63 -29.31
C ASP A 142 -8.65 -29.90 -30.13
N GLU A 143 -7.63 -30.53 -30.73
CA GLU A 143 -7.81 -31.80 -31.44
C GLU A 143 -8.15 -32.94 -30.46
N ALA A 144 -7.51 -32.98 -29.28
CA ALA A 144 -7.81 -33.95 -28.23
C ALA A 144 -9.24 -33.79 -27.68
N ILE A 145 -9.69 -32.56 -27.46
CA ILE A 145 -11.06 -32.24 -27.01
C ILE A 145 -12.08 -32.66 -28.08
N ALA A 146 -11.82 -32.36 -29.36
CA ALA A 146 -12.69 -32.75 -30.46
C ALA A 146 -12.81 -34.27 -30.62
N LEU A 147 -11.70 -35.01 -30.42
CA LEU A 147 -11.68 -36.47 -30.44
C LEU A 147 -12.44 -37.08 -29.26
N LYS A 148 -12.26 -36.55 -28.05
CA LYS A 148 -13.01 -36.98 -26.85
C LYS A 148 -14.50 -36.72 -26.98
N ARG A 149 -14.89 -35.58 -27.54
CA ARG A 149 -16.30 -35.25 -27.78
C ARG A 149 -16.94 -36.20 -28.80
N LYS A 150 -16.23 -36.57 -29.87
CA LYS A 150 -16.70 -37.60 -30.82
C LYS A 150 -16.84 -38.97 -30.16
N GLU A 151 -15.94 -39.31 -29.24
CA GLU A 151 -16.00 -40.54 -28.46
C GLU A 151 -17.25 -40.57 -27.56
N PHE A 152 -17.55 -39.47 -26.86
CA PHE A 152 -18.73 -39.35 -25.99
C PHE A 152 -20.06 -39.32 -26.74
N VAL A 153 -20.12 -38.73 -27.94
CA VAL A 153 -21.28 -38.82 -28.83
C VAL A 153 -21.50 -40.27 -29.30
N LYS A 154 -20.42 -40.99 -29.61
CA LYS A 154 -20.49 -42.41 -30.04
C LYS A 154 -20.89 -43.36 -28.89
N GLN A 155 -20.58 -42.99 -27.65
CA GLN A 155 -21.01 -43.70 -26.44
C GLN A 155 -22.42 -43.30 -25.98
N GLY A 156 -23.08 -42.36 -26.65
CA GLY A 156 -24.45 -41.91 -26.32
C GLY A 156 -24.54 -41.05 -25.07
N LEU A 157 -23.40 -40.59 -24.54
CA LEU A 157 -23.31 -39.74 -23.34
C LEU A 157 -23.60 -38.26 -23.67
N ILE A 158 -23.46 -37.87 -24.94
CA ILE A 158 -23.76 -36.54 -25.47
C ILE A 158 -24.65 -36.70 -26.71
N LYS A 159 -25.75 -35.94 -26.79
CA LYS A 159 -26.63 -35.95 -27.99
C LYS A 159 -25.91 -35.29 -29.18
N PRO A 160 -25.96 -35.85 -30.39
CA PRO A 160 -25.39 -35.21 -31.57
C PRO A 160 -26.15 -33.91 -31.89
N LYS A 161 -25.41 -32.86 -32.27
CA LYS A 161 -25.97 -31.58 -32.75
C LYS A 161 -26.88 -31.88 -33.94
N THR A 162 -28.15 -31.53 -33.84
CA THR A 162 -29.12 -31.71 -34.92
C THR A 162 -28.99 -30.51 -35.85
N GLU A 163 -28.61 -30.73 -37.11
CA GLU A 163 -28.68 -29.69 -38.15
C GLU A 163 -30.14 -29.33 -38.41
N VAL A 164 -30.54 -28.11 -38.05
CA VAL A 164 -31.86 -27.57 -38.37
C VAL A 164 -31.87 -27.19 -39.84
N LYS A 165 -32.54 -27.99 -40.67
CA LYS A 165 -32.99 -27.57 -42.00
C LYS A 165 -34.17 -26.61 -41.83
N ILE A 166 -33.98 -25.37 -42.27
CA ILE A 166 -35.09 -24.42 -42.43
C ILE A 166 -35.95 -24.91 -43.61
N GLY A 167 -37.19 -25.28 -43.31
CA GLY A 167 -38.20 -25.69 -44.27
C GLY A 167 -39.58 -25.34 -43.73
N SER A 168 -40.29 -24.51 -44.49
CA SER A 168 -41.64 -23.99 -44.29
C SER A 168 -42.68 -25.01 -43.78
N GLU A 169 -43.39 -24.67 -42.70
CA GLU A 169 -44.85 -24.73 -42.59
C GLU A 169 -45.31 -24.16 -41.23
N VAL A 170 -46.44 -23.45 -41.27
CA VAL A 170 -47.10 -22.73 -40.19
C VAL A 170 -47.97 -23.70 -39.39
N GLU A 171 -47.89 -23.71 -38.06
CA GLU A 171 -49.00 -24.12 -37.19
C GLU A 171 -48.93 -23.38 -35.83
N GLU A 172 -50.11 -22.97 -35.38
CA GLU A 172 -50.43 -21.90 -34.42
C GLU A 172 -49.99 -22.15 -32.96
N LEU A 173 -49.67 -21.08 -32.22
CA LEU A 173 -49.65 -21.07 -30.75
C LEU A 173 -50.77 -20.15 -30.23
N GLU A 174 -51.46 -20.64 -29.21
CA GLU A 174 -52.59 -19.99 -28.51
C GLU A 174 -52.15 -18.81 -27.60
N PRO A 175 -53.09 -17.92 -27.23
CA PRO A 175 -52.79 -16.53 -26.92
C PRO A 175 -52.93 -16.19 -25.42
N GLU A 176 -51.84 -16.14 -24.67
CA GLU A 176 -51.77 -15.38 -23.41
C GLU A 176 -50.33 -14.87 -23.23
N GLU A 177 -50.03 -13.72 -23.84
CA GLU A 177 -48.97 -12.75 -23.50
C GLU A 177 -48.81 -11.77 -24.69
N VAL A 178 -49.85 -10.96 -24.92
CA VAL A 178 -49.80 -9.84 -25.88
C VAL A 178 -50.18 -8.56 -25.14
N GLY A 179 -49.22 -7.64 -25.08
CA GLY A 179 -49.21 -6.37 -24.36
C GLY A 179 -47.86 -6.29 -23.67
N ASP A 180 -46.78 -5.77 -24.27
CA ASP A 180 -46.68 -4.43 -24.86
C ASP A 180 -45.60 -4.40 -25.97
N LEU A 181 -46.00 -4.62 -27.23
CA LEU A 181 -45.11 -4.49 -28.41
C LEU A 181 -45.55 -3.41 -29.40
N GLU A 182 -46.57 -2.62 -29.04
CA GLU A 182 -47.02 -1.48 -29.87
C GLU A 182 -46.40 -0.13 -29.45
N GLU A 183 -45.62 -0.06 -28.37
CA GLU A 183 -44.97 1.19 -27.93
C GLU A 183 -43.53 1.36 -28.48
N ILE A 184 -42.90 0.30 -28.99
CA ILE A 184 -41.49 0.35 -29.44
C ILE A 184 -41.36 0.70 -30.94
N ASN A 185 -42.42 0.55 -31.74
CA ASN A 185 -42.38 0.79 -33.19
C ASN A 185 -42.75 2.22 -33.63
N GLU A 186 -43.06 3.15 -32.71
CA GLU A 186 -43.32 4.56 -33.05
C GLU A 186 -42.09 5.49 -32.91
N LEU A 187 -40.92 5.00 -32.47
CA LEU A 187 -39.73 5.84 -32.26
C LEU A 187 -38.55 5.59 -33.20
N GLN A 188 -38.69 4.77 -34.24
CA GLN A 188 -37.62 4.56 -35.24
C GLN A 188 -38.10 4.66 -36.68
N GLY A 189 -38.61 5.84 -37.06
CA GLY A 189 -39.19 6.01 -38.39
C GLY A 189 -39.24 7.43 -38.92
N LEU A 190 -38.13 8.18 -38.93
CA LEU A 190 -37.95 9.29 -39.88
C LEU A 190 -36.48 9.39 -40.33
N ALA A 191 -36.14 8.63 -41.37
CA ALA A 191 -35.14 8.99 -42.39
C ALA A 191 -35.57 10.30 -43.08
N GLY A 192 -34.73 11.16 -43.66
CA GLY A 192 -33.33 11.15 -44.11
C GLY A 192 -33.15 12.38 -45.02
N ILE A 193 -32.13 12.35 -45.91
CA ILE A 193 -31.92 13.19 -47.14
C ILE A 193 -31.13 14.50 -46.88
N ASP A 194 -30.03 14.87 -47.53
CA ASP A 194 -29.23 14.34 -48.67
C ASP A 194 -27.80 14.93 -48.66
N ASP A 195 -26.94 14.27 -49.45
CA ASP A 195 -25.52 14.47 -49.80
C ASP A 195 -25.04 15.86 -50.29
N VAL A 196 -23.70 16.08 -50.24
CA VAL A 196 -22.78 16.32 -51.41
C VAL A 196 -21.51 17.13 -51.02
N GLU A 197 -20.33 16.51 -51.22
CA GLU A 197 -19.01 16.99 -51.74
C GLU A 197 -18.38 18.31 -51.22
N GLU A 198 -17.07 18.59 -51.22
CA GLU A 198 -15.79 17.94 -51.55
C GLU A 198 -14.67 18.87 -50.97
N ARG A 199 -13.58 18.26 -50.49
CA ARG A 199 -12.14 18.64 -50.64
C ARG A 199 -11.57 20.06 -50.35
N SER A 200 -10.40 19.95 -49.71
CA SER A 200 -9.09 20.59 -49.97
C SER A 200 -8.69 21.87 -49.23
N ASP A 201 -7.62 21.71 -48.45
CA ASP A 201 -6.38 22.49 -48.37
C ASP A 201 -6.48 24.02 -48.46
N ILE A 202 -5.92 24.73 -47.46
CA ILE A 202 -4.73 25.60 -47.62
C ILE A 202 -4.41 26.33 -46.30
N GLU A 203 -3.10 26.42 -46.10
CA GLU A 203 -2.30 27.12 -45.10
C GLU A 203 -2.46 28.66 -44.98
N VAL A 204 -2.20 29.13 -43.76
CA VAL A 204 -1.33 30.27 -43.38
C VAL A 204 -1.84 31.72 -43.38
N SER A 205 -1.41 32.41 -42.32
CA SER A 205 -1.17 33.86 -42.11
C SER A 205 -2.39 34.75 -41.87
N GLU A 206 -2.33 35.86 -41.16
CA GLU A 206 -1.48 36.51 -40.13
C GLU A 206 -2.27 37.81 -39.84
N GLU A 207 -2.06 38.42 -38.66
CA GLU A 207 -2.24 39.86 -38.41
C GLU A 207 -3.68 40.44 -38.52
N GLU A 208 -4.13 41.43 -37.78
CA GLU A 208 -3.66 42.19 -36.62
C GLU A 208 -4.87 43.07 -36.22
N ASN A 209 -4.81 43.54 -34.98
CA ASN A 209 -5.23 44.88 -34.56
C ASN A 209 -6.69 45.24 -34.28
N ASP A 210 -6.77 45.82 -33.07
CA ASP A 210 -7.50 47.02 -32.69
C ASP A 210 -8.98 46.88 -32.38
N LEU A 211 -9.54 47.55 -31.40
CA LEU A 211 -9.15 48.30 -30.19
C LEU A 211 -10.52 48.85 -29.72
N ASP A 212 -10.70 49.00 -28.41
CA ASP A 212 -11.60 49.96 -27.77
C ASP A 212 -13.11 49.96 -28.14
N ASP A 213 -13.99 49.83 -27.15
CA ASP A 213 -14.41 51.02 -26.40
C ASP A 213 -15.47 50.69 -25.32
N VAL A 214 -15.28 51.44 -24.25
CA VAL A 214 -16.02 51.67 -23.03
C VAL A 214 -17.51 51.96 -23.25
N GLY A 215 -18.34 51.56 -22.28
CA GLY A 215 -19.27 52.55 -21.71
C GLY A 215 -20.72 52.17 -21.45
N ASN A 216 -20.98 51.94 -20.16
CA ASN A 216 -21.94 52.70 -19.36
C ASN A 216 -23.46 52.46 -19.50
N VAL A 217 -24.00 51.80 -18.46
CA VAL A 217 -24.84 52.41 -17.39
C VAL A 217 -26.36 52.65 -17.59
N ASN A 218 -27.07 52.14 -16.58
CA ASN A 218 -28.33 52.57 -15.93
C ASN A 218 -29.69 52.13 -16.48
N GLY A 219 -30.48 51.55 -15.55
CA GLY A 219 -31.83 52.08 -15.30
C GLY A 219 -32.91 51.08 -14.89
N MET A 220 -33.04 50.83 -13.58
CA MET A 220 -34.18 50.25 -12.84
C MET A 220 -35.59 50.45 -13.45
N LYS A 221 -36.44 49.40 -13.39
CA LYS A 221 -37.60 49.31 -12.47
C LYS A 221 -38.49 48.06 -12.66
N ASN A 222 -38.72 47.38 -11.52
CA ASN A 222 -39.96 46.76 -11.01
C ASN A 222 -40.79 45.76 -11.84
N GLY A 223 -40.93 44.54 -11.29
CA GLY A 223 -42.18 43.77 -11.38
C GLY A 223 -41.98 42.25 -11.40
N LYS A 224 -42.20 41.60 -10.25
CA LYS A 224 -42.24 40.14 -10.07
C LYS A 224 -43.23 39.44 -11.02
N ILE A 225 -42.85 38.29 -11.56
CA ILE A 225 -43.63 37.09 -11.95
C ILE A 225 -42.56 35.99 -12.16
N SER A 226 -42.31 35.13 -11.16
CA SER A 226 -42.63 33.68 -11.19
C SER A 226 -42.36 33.01 -12.54
N ASP A 227 -41.21 32.33 -12.68
CA ASP A 227 -41.11 30.87 -12.62
C ASP A 227 -39.62 30.48 -12.70
N PHE A 228 -39.25 29.51 -11.86
CA PHE A 228 -37.95 28.86 -11.87
C PHE A 228 -37.99 27.78 -12.95
N ASP A 229 -37.17 27.92 -13.99
CA ASP A 229 -36.73 26.78 -14.79
C ASP A 229 -35.32 26.40 -14.36
N GLU A 230 -35.24 25.15 -13.95
CA GLU A 230 -34.13 24.35 -13.47
C GLU A 230 -33.12 24.18 -14.62
N PHE A 231 -31.90 24.69 -14.43
CA PHE A 231 -30.77 24.29 -15.26
C PHE A 231 -30.30 22.93 -14.72
N ASP A 232 -30.87 21.85 -15.27
CA ASP A 232 -30.28 20.52 -15.20
C ASP A 232 -28.95 20.57 -15.97
N ILE A 233 -27.87 20.70 -15.22
CA ILE A 233 -26.54 20.37 -15.69
C ILE A 233 -26.40 18.87 -15.46
N ASP A 234 -26.41 18.09 -16.54
CA ASP A 234 -26.09 16.66 -16.53
C ASP A 234 -24.72 16.44 -15.87
N PHE A 235 -24.73 16.05 -14.59
CA PHE A 235 -23.54 15.72 -13.82
C PHE A 235 -22.99 14.31 -14.14
N ASP A 236 -23.68 13.56 -14.99
CA ASP A 236 -23.38 12.16 -15.28
C ASP A 236 -22.30 11.96 -16.37
N GLU A 237 -21.86 13.02 -17.04
CA GLU A 237 -20.79 12.93 -18.06
C GLU A 237 -19.35 13.01 -17.49
N PHE A 238 -19.17 13.33 -16.21
CA PHE A 238 -17.85 13.37 -15.56
C PHE A 238 -17.41 12.07 -14.88
N GLY A 239 -18.22 11.01 -14.95
CA GLY A 239 -18.07 9.80 -14.15
C GLY A 239 -17.35 8.63 -14.80
N LYS A 240 -16.37 8.80 -15.71
CA LYS A 240 -15.59 7.67 -16.29
C LYS A 240 -14.11 7.95 -16.63
N GLY A 241 -13.47 8.89 -15.94
CA GLY A 241 -12.00 9.09 -16.05
C GLY A 241 -11.27 8.60 -14.80
N LYS A 242 -10.18 7.84 -14.94
CA LYS A 242 -9.23 7.63 -13.82
C LYS A 242 -8.87 9.02 -13.24
N PRO A 243 -8.86 9.23 -11.91
CA PRO A 243 -8.49 10.52 -11.33
C PRO A 243 -7.13 10.94 -11.89
N ARG A 244 -7.09 12.05 -12.63
CA ARG A 244 -5.86 12.51 -13.25
C ARG A 244 -5.01 13.16 -12.18
N VAL A 245 -4.08 12.39 -11.62
CA VAL A 245 -3.05 12.90 -10.71
C VAL A 245 -2.28 14.02 -11.40
N VAL A 246 -2.32 15.22 -10.82
CA VAL A 246 -1.68 16.41 -11.37
C VAL A 246 -0.29 16.55 -10.78
N GLU A 247 0.71 16.74 -11.64
CA GLU A 247 2.08 17.05 -11.22
C GLU A 247 2.21 18.55 -10.91
N PRO A 248 2.48 18.93 -9.64
CA PRO A 248 2.73 20.33 -9.31
C PRO A 248 4.04 20.83 -9.95
N LYS A 249 4.05 22.09 -10.38
CA LYS A 249 5.25 22.77 -10.88
C LYS A 249 5.79 23.71 -9.80
N PHE A 250 7.06 23.56 -9.47
CA PHE A 250 7.77 24.41 -8.52
C PHE A 250 8.83 25.23 -9.23
N ARG A 251 8.95 26.50 -8.81
CA ARG A 251 9.99 27.43 -9.24
C ARG A 251 10.29 28.38 -8.11
N MET A 252 11.56 28.67 -7.90
CA MET A 252 12.04 29.73 -7.01
C MET A 252 13.45 30.15 -7.43
N SER A 253 13.94 31.28 -6.93
CA SER A 253 15.36 31.62 -7.12
C SER A 253 16.25 30.84 -6.15
N LEU A 254 17.53 30.66 -6.50
CA LEU A 254 18.50 30.06 -5.57
C LEU A 254 18.66 30.91 -4.29
N ALA A 255 18.56 32.24 -4.39
CA ALA A 255 18.56 33.14 -3.23
C ALA A 255 17.39 32.87 -2.28
N GLU A 256 16.17 32.76 -2.83
CA GLU A 256 14.96 32.42 -2.07
C GLU A 256 15.11 31.06 -1.39
N LEU A 257 15.64 30.05 -2.10
CA LEU A 257 15.81 28.72 -1.53
C LEU A 257 16.74 28.72 -0.32
N LEU A 258 17.87 29.42 -0.40
CA LEU A 258 18.83 29.50 0.70
C LEU A 258 18.27 30.23 1.92
N ASP A 259 17.48 31.29 1.70
CA ASP A 259 16.82 32.03 2.78
C ASP A 259 15.73 31.18 3.46
N ASP A 260 14.83 30.59 2.68
CA ASP A 260 13.72 29.77 3.18
C ASP A 260 14.24 28.52 3.92
N SER A 261 15.21 27.81 3.34
CA SER A 261 15.84 26.63 3.97
C SER A 261 16.71 26.95 5.19
N LYS A 262 17.03 28.24 5.42
CA LYS A 262 17.95 28.71 6.46
C LYS A 262 19.35 28.08 6.38
N VAL A 263 19.73 27.58 5.20
CA VAL A 263 21.04 27.02 4.97
C VAL A 263 22.03 28.17 4.86
N VAL A 264 23.04 28.17 5.74
CA VAL A 264 24.11 29.17 5.73
C VAL A 264 25.26 28.66 4.88
N PRO A 265 25.52 29.25 3.70
CA PRO A 265 26.65 28.84 2.87
C PRO A 265 27.97 29.33 3.46
N VAL A 266 29.01 28.51 3.31
CA VAL A 266 30.42 28.86 3.57
C VAL A 266 30.89 29.87 2.53
N SER A 267 30.56 29.64 1.26
CA SER A 267 30.83 30.56 0.16
C SER A 267 29.84 30.36 -0.98
N VAL A 268 29.69 31.39 -1.81
CA VAL A 268 28.80 31.39 -2.98
C VAL A 268 29.54 32.01 -4.17
N TYR A 269 29.41 31.37 -5.33
CA TYR A 269 29.96 31.85 -6.60
C TYR A 269 28.87 31.86 -7.67
N GLY A 270 28.94 32.80 -8.62
CA GLY A 270 27.99 32.91 -9.72
C GLY A 270 26.71 33.67 -9.38
N ASN A 271 25.61 33.38 -10.09
CA ASN A 271 24.36 34.12 -10.02
C ASN A 271 23.32 33.46 -9.08
N LEU A 272 23.08 34.08 -7.92
CA LEU A 272 22.05 33.65 -6.96
C LEU A 272 20.61 33.88 -7.42
N GLU A 273 20.38 34.73 -8.43
CA GLU A 273 19.05 34.97 -9.00
C GLU A 273 18.68 33.93 -10.07
N VAL A 274 19.44 32.85 -10.20
CA VAL A 274 19.10 31.75 -11.11
C VAL A 274 17.81 31.08 -10.65
N GLU A 275 16.85 30.95 -11.57
CA GLU A 275 15.63 30.18 -11.34
C GLU A 275 15.95 28.68 -11.33
N ILE A 276 15.50 28.00 -10.29
CA ILE A 276 15.55 26.53 -10.14
C ILE A 276 14.14 25.95 -10.29
N SER A 277 14.02 24.85 -11.02
CA SER A 277 12.74 24.16 -11.28
C SER A 277 12.66 22.75 -10.71
N GLY A 278 13.74 22.27 -10.10
CA GLY A 278 13.81 21.00 -9.39
C GLY A 278 15.06 20.91 -8.53
N ILE A 279 15.16 19.83 -7.76
CA ILE A 279 16.32 19.51 -6.92
C ILE A 279 16.58 18.00 -6.99
N ASN A 280 17.85 17.62 -7.15
CA ASN A 280 18.28 16.22 -7.22
C ASN A 280 19.67 16.05 -6.61
N HIS A 281 19.93 14.88 -6.03
CA HIS A 281 21.26 14.49 -5.53
C HIS A 281 21.83 13.25 -6.24
N ASP A 282 21.01 12.58 -7.07
CA ASP A 282 21.46 11.58 -8.03
C ASP A 282 21.61 12.24 -9.41
N SER A 283 22.85 12.29 -9.92
CA SER A 283 23.15 12.93 -11.20
C SER A 283 22.37 12.31 -12.37
N ARG A 284 21.98 11.03 -12.27
CA ARG A 284 21.22 10.31 -13.32
C ARG A 284 19.77 10.76 -13.42
N LEU A 285 19.24 11.39 -12.38
CA LEU A 285 17.84 11.85 -12.28
C LEU A 285 17.70 13.36 -12.50
N VAL A 286 18.81 14.08 -12.68
CA VAL A 286 18.82 15.52 -12.96
C VAL A 286 18.10 15.81 -14.27
N GLU A 287 17.23 16.81 -14.24
CA GLU A 287 16.58 17.42 -15.40
C GLU A 287 17.07 18.86 -15.62
N SER A 288 16.76 19.41 -16.79
CA SER A 288 17.15 20.79 -17.12
C SER A 288 16.44 21.78 -16.20
N GLY A 289 17.23 22.63 -15.53
CA GLY A 289 16.71 23.59 -14.54
C GLY A 289 16.85 23.16 -13.09
N ASP A 290 17.36 21.96 -12.83
CA ASP A 290 17.53 21.45 -11.47
C ASP A 290 18.72 22.07 -10.73
N LEU A 291 18.58 22.15 -9.41
CA LEU A 291 19.69 22.25 -8.47
C LEU A 291 20.27 20.85 -8.20
N PHE A 292 21.56 20.67 -8.44
CA PHE A 292 22.25 19.42 -8.09
C PHE A 292 22.95 19.53 -6.74
N VAL A 293 22.63 18.63 -5.80
CA VAL A 293 23.32 18.54 -4.50
C VAL A 293 24.34 17.42 -4.55
N CYS A 294 25.62 17.78 -4.61
CA CYS A 294 26.71 16.83 -4.72
C CYS A 294 26.97 16.13 -3.38
N HIS A 295 26.78 14.82 -3.34
CA HIS A 295 27.16 14.00 -2.19
C HIS A 295 28.69 13.84 -2.11
N VAL A 296 29.21 13.81 -0.89
CA VAL A 296 30.64 13.59 -0.64
C VAL A 296 30.97 12.12 -0.84
N GLY A 297 31.91 11.82 -1.72
CA GLY A 297 32.35 10.48 -2.08
C GLY A 297 33.84 10.42 -2.41
N VAL A 298 34.25 9.41 -3.16
CA VAL A 298 35.61 9.37 -3.73
C VAL A 298 35.71 10.49 -4.78
N GLU A 299 36.76 11.33 -4.76
CA GLU A 299 36.91 12.49 -5.65
C GLU A 299 36.64 12.16 -7.13
N SER A 300 37.06 10.97 -7.60
CA SER A 300 36.79 10.53 -8.98
C SER A 300 35.31 10.33 -9.29
N VAL A 301 34.51 9.90 -8.31
CA VAL A 301 33.06 9.69 -8.43
C VAL A 301 32.31 11.02 -8.32
N GLU A 302 32.77 11.93 -7.45
CA GLU A 302 32.21 13.28 -7.33
C GLU A 302 32.32 14.05 -8.66
N HIS A 303 33.52 14.05 -9.27
CA HIS A 303 33.74 14.69 -10.57
C HIS A 303 32.89 14.08 -11.69
N LEU A 304 32.70 12.75 -11.70
CA LEU A 304 31.83 12.08 -12.67
C LEU A 304 30.36 12.50 -12.48
N ASN A 305 29.89 12.56 -11.24
CA ASN A 305 28.52 12.96 -10.92
C ASN A 305 28.24 14.42 -11.30
N LEU A 306 29.18 15.32 -11.01
CA LEU A 306 29.08 16.74 -11.39
C LEU A 306 29.03 16.93 -12.90
N SER A 307 29.91 16.25 -13.65
CA SER A 307 29.92 16.33 -15.12
C SER A 307 28.63 15.77 -15.73
N GLU A 308 28.09 14.70 -15.16
CA GLU A 308 26.82 14.11 -15.61
C GLU A 308 25.63 15.05 -15.33
N ALA A 309 25.57 15.64 -14.13
CA ALA A 309 24.52 16.60 -13.75
C ALA A 309 24.54 17.85 -14.65
N ASP A 310 25.73 18.38 -14.95
CA ASP A 310 25.89 19.53 -15.85
C ASP A 310 25.44 19.21 -17.28
N LYS A 311 25.81 18.04 -17.82
CA LYS A 311 25.35 17.57 -19.13
C LYS A 311 23.83 17.44 -19.22
N ARG A 312 23.18 17.08 -18.11
CA ARG A 312 21.72 16.96 -18.01
C ARG A 312 21.01 18.30 -17.79
N GLY A 313 21.78 19.37 -17.54
CA GLY A 313 21.27 20.73 -17.49
C GLY A 313 21.02 21.27 -16.09
N ALA A 314 21.75 20.78 -15.08
CA ALA A 314 21.78 21.42 -13.77
C ALA A 314 22.16 22.91 -13.91
N VAL A 315 21.39 23.80 -13.29
CA VAL A 315 21.62 25.25 -13.37
C VAL A 315 22.44 25.79 -12.21
N ALA A 316 22.49 25.05 -11.11
CA ALA A 316 23.25 25.37 -9.92
C ALA A 316 23.71 24.09 -9.21
N VAL A 317 24.78 24.19 -8.41
CA VAL A 317 25.34 23.09 -7.64
C VAL A 317 25.51 23.48 -6.18
N VAL A 318 25.16 22.56 -5.27
CA VAL A 318 25.55 22.62 -3.85
C VAL A 318 26.62 21.56 -3.59
N ALA A 319 27.73 21.94 -2.98
CA ALA A 319 28.84 21.04 -2.66
C ALA A 319 29.45 21.35 -1.28
N SER A 320 30.22 20.42 -0.73
CA SER A 320 30.91 20.63 0.56
C SER A 320 32.35 21.17 0.42
N ARG A 321 32.85 21.26 -0.83
CA ARG A 321 34.21 21.68 -1.16
C ARG A 321 34.21 22.54 -2.42
N GLU A 322 35.19 23.43 -2.52
CA GLU A 322 35.38 24.26 -3.72
C GLU A 322 35.61 23.39 -4.96
N ILE A 323 34.82 23.65 -6.00
CA ILE A 323 34.90 23.01 -7.32
C ILE A 323 35.15 24.11 -8.34
N ALA A 324 36.11 23.90 -9.25
CA ALA A 324 36.41 24.85 -10.32
C ALA A 324 35.29 24.84 -11.39
N ILE A 325 34.23 25.63 -11.19
CA ILE A 325 33.10 25.74 -12.13
C ILE A 325 33.55 26.36 -13.46
N GLU A 326 34.31 27.45 -13.43
CA GLU A 326 34.61 28.28 -14.62
C GLU A 326 35.39 27.53 -15.71
N GLU A 327 36.11 26.46 -15.36
CA GLU A 327 36.88 25.64 -16.31
C GLU A 327 36.21 24.30 -16.65
N THR A 328 35.19 23.88 -15.90
CA THR A 328 34.73 22.47 -15.88
C THR A 328 33.22 22.28 -16.06
N LEU A 329 32.39 23.29 -15.76
CA LEU A 329 30.92 23.14 -15.69
C LEU A 329 30.20 24.37 -16.31
N GLY A 330 29.07 24.14 -16.97
CA GLY A 330 28.18 25.18 -17.51
C GLY A 330 27.18 25.77 -16.49
N CYS A 331 27.20 25.27 -15.25
CA CYS A 331 26.35 25.73 -14.15
C CYS A 331 26.52 27.25 -13.85
N LYS A 332 25.42 27.93 -13.51
CA LYS A 332 25.39 29.38 -13.28
C LYS A 332 25.76 29.80 -11.86
N ALA A 333 25.71 28.87 -10.90
CA ALA A 333 26.03 29.13 -9.50
C ALA A 333 26.63 27.91 -8.78
N LEU A 334 27.52 28.16 -7.82
CA LEU A 334 28.04 27.22 -6.83
C LEU A 334 27.71 27.70 -5.43
N VAL A 335 27.16 26.81 -4.60
CA VAL A 335 27.00 27.04 -3.17
C VAL A 335 27.85 26.03 -2.42
N ILE A 336 28.76 26.52 -1.57
CA ILE A 336 29.54 25.68 -0.69
C ILE A 336 28.92 25.67 0.69
N VAL A 337 28.68 24.48 1.23
CA VAL A 337 28.15 24.24 2.58
C VAL A 337 29.15 23.38 3.38
N GLU A 338 28.98 23.27 4.70
CA GLU A 338 29.85 22.41 5.50
C GLU A 338 29.58 20.92 5.23
N ASP A 339 28.30 20.54 5.12
CA ASP A 339 27.85 19.16 4.95
C ASP A 339 26.63 19.13 4.02
N THR A 340 26.78 18.52 2.84
CA THR A 340 25.70 18.41 1.85
C THR A 340 24.61 17.44 2.27
N SER A 341 24.95 16.41 3.05
CA SER A 341 23.98 15.45 3.57
C SER A 341 23.08 16.08 4.62
N ALA A 342 23.64 16.95 5.48
CA ALA A 342 22.89 17.64 6.52
C ALA A 342 21.90 18.68 5.98
N VAL A 343 22.20 19.32 4.83
CA VAL A 343 21.34 20.37 4.26
C VAL A 343 20.34 19.85 3.23
N LEU A 344 20.50 18.63 2.73
CA LEU A 344 19.69 18.08 1.63
C LEU A 344 18.19 18.10 1.96
N ALA A 345 17.82 17.65 3.16
CA ALA A 345 16.43 17.62 3.60
C ALA A 345 15.83 19.02 3.70
N ALA A 346 16.58 19.98 4.28
CA ALA A 346 16.16 21.38 4.43
C ALA A 346 15.96 22.08 3.08
N LEU A 347 16.88 21.89 2.13
CA LEU A 347 16.75 22.41 0.77
C LEU A 347 15.53 21.79 0.06
N ALA A 348 15.34 20.48 0.16
CA ALA A 348 14.19 19.81 -0.45
C ALA A 348 12.87 20.32 0.13
N ALA A 349 12.77 20.40 1.45
CA ALA A 349 11.56 20.87 2.12
C ALA A 349 11.21 22.32 1.75
N ALA A 350 12.20 23.22 1.72
CA ALA A 350 12.01 24.61 1.31
C ALA A 350 11.57 24.69 -0.16
N PHE A 351 12.24 23.97 -1.07
CA PHE A 351 11.89 23.95 -2.50
C PHE A 351 10.45 23.50 -2.75
N TYR A 352 10.02 22.46 -2.03
CA TYR A 352 8.66 21.92 -2.10
C TYR A 352 7.67 22.60 -1.15
N ARG A 353 8.06 23.71 -0.50
CA ARG A 353 7.22 24.56 0.38
C ARG A 353 6.65 23.86 1.60
N TYR A 354 7.45 23.03 2.27
CA TYR A 354 7.12 22.35 3.54
C TYR A 354 5.76 21.64 3.51
N PRO A 355 5.55 20.68 2.58
CA PRO A 355 4.25 20.07 2.33
C PRO A 355 3.65 19.37 3.56
N SER A 356 4.49 18.83 4.44
CA SER A 356 4.08 18.19 5.69
C SER A 356 3.29 19.12 6.62
N THR A 357 3.52 20.43 6.57
CA THR A 357 2.82 21.42 7.42
C THR A 357 1.36 21.66 6.99
N GLY A 358 0.98 21.23 5.79
CA GLY A 358 -0.35 21.41 5.22
C GLY A 358 -1.27 20.20 5.33
N MET A 359 -0.83 19.12 5.98
CA MET A 359 -1.56 17.87 6.15
C MET A 359 -1.30 17.28 7.54
N SER A 360 -2.18 16.40 8.04
CA SER A 360 -1.90 15.66 9.27
C SER A 360 -0.98 14.47 8.97
N VAL A 361 0.20 14.39 9.60
CA VAL A 361 1.18 13.33 9.30
C VAL A 361 1.33 12.36 10.47
N ILE A 362 1.09 11.07 10.19
CA ILE A 362 1.18 9.96 11.14
C ILE A 362 2.39 9.11 10.79
N GLY A 363 3.39 9.11 11.67
CA GLY A 363 4.60 8.30 11.55
C GLY A 363 4.50 7.00 12.33
N ILE A 364 4.73 5.86 11.68
CA ILE A 364 4.70 4.55 12.32
C ILE A 364 6.09 3.93 12.29
N THR A 365 6.64 3.60 13.46
CA THR A 365 7.95 2.96 13.62
C THR A 365 7.86 1.69 14.45
N GLY A 366 8.92 0.87 14.37
CA GLY A 366 9.00 -0.44 14.99
C GLY A 366 9.61 -1.49 14.06
N THR A 367 9.95 -2.65 14.61
CA THR A 367 10.52 -3.75 13.82
C THR A 367 9.47 -4.34 12.89
N ASN A 368 8.33 -4.78 13.45
CA ASN A 368 7.26 -5.44 12.71
C ASN A 368 5.94 -4.65 12.78
N GLY A 369 5.06 -4.87 11.81
CA GLY A 369 3.68 -4.33 11.83
C GLY A 369 3.52 -2.90 11.33
N LYS A 370 4.60 -2.22 10.91
CA LYS A 370 4.55 -0.84 10.36
C LYS A 370 3.58 -0.75 9.19
N THR A 371 3.82 -1.53 8.14
CA THR A 371 3.01 -1.55 6.92
C THR A 371 1.54 -1.81 7.23
N THR A 372 1.24 -2.89 7.96
CA THR A 372 -0.15 -3.26 8.29
C THR A 372 -0.85 -2.18 9.11
N THR A 373 -0.18 -1.64 10.12
CA THR A 373 -0.74 -0.54 10.93
C THR A 373 -0.98 0.69 10.05
N SER A 374 -0.12 0.98 9.08
CA SER A 374 -0.31 2.11 8.16
C SER A 374 -1.57 1.97 7.31
N PHE A 375 -1.86 0.77 6.80
CA PHE A 375 -3.09 0.49 6.05
C PHE A 375 -4.34 0.60 6.94
N LEU A 376 -4.30 0.07 8.16
CA LEU A 376 -5.40 0.17 9.12
C LEU A 376 -5.70 1.63 9.51
N VAL A 377 -4.66 2.44 9.75
CA VAL A 377 -4.82 3.86 10.04
C VAL A 377 -5.34 4.60 8.81
N LYS A 378 -4.87 4.28 7.60
CA LYS A 378 -5.43 4.85 6.36
C LYS A 378 -6.92 4.56 6.25
N GLY A 379 -7.33 3.30 6.39
CA GLY A 379 -8.75 2.89 6.31
C GLY A 379 -9.61 3.62 7.34
N MET A 380 -9.12 3.77 8.57
CA MET A 380 -9.78 4.57 9.60
C MET A 380 -9.97 6.04 9.20
N TYR A 381 -8.93 6.71 8.69
CA TYR A 381 -9.03 8.11 8.27
C TYR A 381 -9.94 8.28 7.02
N GLU A 382 -9.95 7.31 6.10
CA GLU A 382 -10.85 7.32 4.95
C GLU A 382 -12.31 7.09 5.37
N ALA A 383 -12.56 6.23 6.35
CA ALA A 383 -13.89 6.06 6.95
C ALA A 383 -14.39 7.36 7.59
N MET A 384 -13.50 8.16 8.20
CA MET A 384 -13.81 9.51 8.70
C MET A 384 -14.07 10.54 7.59
N GLY A 385 -13.93 10.17 6.30
CA GLY A 385 -14.17 11.03 5.15
C GLY A 385 -12.98 11.89 4.73
N LEU A 386 -11.76 11.58 5.20
CA LEU A 386 -10.55 12.34 4.87
C LEU A 386 -9.81 11.74 3.67
N ARG A 387 -9.33 12.60 2.76
CA ARG A 387 -8.45 12.16 1.68
C ARG A 387 -7.08 11.80 2.24
N THR A 388 -6.80 10.51 2.31
CA THR A 388 -5.66 9.99 3.08
C THR A 388 -4.61 9.35 2.20
N GLY A 389 -3.41 9.92 2.20
CA GLY A 389 -2.25 9.37 1.54
C GLY A 389 -1.56 8.30 2.38
N LEU A 390 -0.80 7.44 1.70
CA LEU A 390 -0.04 6.36 2.30
C LEU A 390 1.37 6.32 1.71
N LEU A 391 2.39 6.22 2.54
CA LEU A 391 3.77 5.95 2.10
C LEU A 391 4.33 4.77 2.90
N THR A 392 4.39 3.61 2.26
CA THR A 392 4.86 2.35 2.88
C THR A 392 5.92 1.69 2.02
N THR A 393 6.57 0.66 2.56
CA THR A 393 7.52 -0.15 1.78
C THR A 393 6.87 -0.94 0.64
N VAL A 394 5.55 -1.15 0.69
CA VAL A 394 4.82 -2.01 -0.27
C VAL A 394 3.93 -1.22 -1.23
N ALA A 395 3.48 -0.01 -0.85
CA ALA A 395 2.54 0.78 -1.62
C ALA A 395 2.60 2.28 -1.27
N HIS A 396 2.26 3.10 -2.25
CA HIS A 396 2.24 4.56 -2.13
C HIS A 396 0.95 5.11 -2.73
N TYR A 397 0.07 5.71 -1.93
CA TYR A 397 -1.21 6.23 -2.40
C TYR A 397 -1.30 7.73 -2.17
N ILE A 398 -1.77 8.49 -3.16
CA ILE A 398 -2.08 9.91 -2.96
C ILE A 398 -3.29 10.06 -2.05
N HIS A 399 -4.39 9.40 -2.40
CA HIS A 399 -5.59 9.18 -1.60
C HIS A 399 -6.48 8.16 -2.30
N GLY A 400 -7.35 7.45 -1.57
CA GLY A 400 -8.16 6.38 -2.15
C GLY A 400 -7.27 5.32 -2.81
N ASP A 401 -7.62 4.95 -4.05
CA ASP A 401 -6.93 3.92 -4.84
C ASP A 401 -5.90 4.50 -5.84
N ASN A 402 -5.59 5.80 -5.73
CA ASN A 402 -4.62 6.46 -6.61
C ASN A 402 -3.19 6.06 -6.23
N ASN A 403 -2.78 4.86 -6.67
CA ASN A 403 -1.45 4.31 -6.46
C ASN A 403 -0.39 5.08 -7.27
N LEU A 404 0.75 5.32 -6.65
CA LEU A 404 1.94 5.85 -7.27
C LEU A 404 2.86 4.68 -7.61
N GLU A 405 3.04 4.43 -8.90
CA GLU A 405 3.96 3.41 -9.40
C GLU A 405 5.41 3.82 -9.12
N PHE A 406 5.90 3.46 -7.92
CA PHE A 406 7.29 3.59 -7.52
C PHE A 406 7.85 2.20 -7.21
N ASN A 407 7.90 1.31 -8.21
CA ASN A 407 8.55 0.02 -8.02
C ASN A 407 10.03 0.26 -7.71
N ASN A 408 10.50 -0.25 -6.57
CA ASN A 408 11.90 -0.29 -6.13
C ASN A 408 12.58 1.06 -5.79
N MET A 409 11.86 2.18 -5.69
CA MET A 409 12.48 3.47 -5.36
C MET A 409 12.62 3.66 -3.85
N THR A 410 13.85 3.79 -3.36
CA THR A 410 14.10 4.22 -1.98
C THR A 410 13.69 5.68 -1.84
N LEU A 411 12.66 5.97 -1.04
CA LEU A 411 12.27 7.35 -0.72
C LEU A 411 13.37 8.02 0.12
N ASP A 412 14.29 8.72 -0.54
CA ASP A 412 15.20 9.67 0.10
C ASP A 412 14.48 10.96 0.51
N ALA A 413 15.21 11.90 1.13
CA ALA A 413 14.64 13.16 1.61
C ALA A 413 14.03 14.03 0.50
N VAL A 414 14.65 14.06 -0.69
CA VAL A 414 14.18 14.85 -1.83
C VAL A 414 12.90 14.24 -2.38
N MET A 415 12.92 12.93 -2.62
CA MET A 415 11.78 12.22 -3.18
C MET A 415 10.58 12.25 -2.23
N LEU A 416 10.82 12.10 -0.92
CA LEU A 416 9.78 12.21 0.10
C LEU A 416 9.08 13.58 0.04
N GLN A 417 9.84 14.68 0.03
CA GLN A 417 9.26 16.02 -0.06
C GLN A 417 8.53 16.25 -1.39
N LYS A 418 9.07 15.77 -2.51
CA LYS A 418 8.43 15.81 -3.83
C LYS A 418 7.07 15.11 -3.83
N VAL A 419 7.03 13.89 -3.30
CA VAL A 419 5.81 13.08 -3.23
C VAL A 419 4.79 13.70 -2.29
N MET A 420 5.21 14.18 -1.11
CA MET A 420 4.30 14.88 -0.19
C MET A 420 3.72 16.16 -0.81
N ALA A 421 4.52 16.90 -1.57
CA ALA A 421 4.04 18.09 -2.29
C ALA A 421 3.05 17.74 -3.40
N LYS A 422 3.28 16.62 -4.11
CA LYS A 422 2.33 16.05 -5.06
C LYS A 422 1.03 15.64 -4.37
N MET A 423 1.11 14.99 -3.22
CA MET A 423 -0.06 14.63 -2.39
C MET A 423 -0.87 15.85 -1.98
N MET A 424 -0.21 16.84 -1.38
CA MET A 424 -0.83 18.09 -0.97
C MET A 424 -1.50 18.81 -2.15
N HIS A 425 -0.85 18.86 -3.31
CA HIS A 425 -1.41 19.50 -4.51
C HIS A 425 -2.67 18.80 -5.02
N ASN A 426 -2.76 17.48 -4.85
CA ASN A 426 -3.94 16.68 -5.20
C ASN A 426 -4.95 16.60 -4.04
N GLY A 427 -4.74 17.37 -2.96
CA GLY A 427 -5.69 17.56 -1.88
C GLY A 427 -5.68 16.48 -0.80
N THR A 428 -4.58 15.74 -0.65
CA THR A 428 -4.39 14.88 0.52
C THR A 428 -4.43 15.70 1.81
N GLU A 429 -5.28 15.29 2.76
CA GLU A 429 -5.52 15.96 4.04
C GLU A 429 -4.80 15.28 5.21
N ALA A 430 -4.59 13.97 5.12
CA ALA A 430 -3.82 13.19 6.07
C ALA A 430 -2.83 12.27 5.33
N LEU A 431 -1.66 12.05 5.91
CA LEU A 431 -0.64 11.15 5.39
C LEU A 431 -0.25 10.16 6.48
N VAL A 432 -0.42 8.88 6.20
CA VAL A 432 0.12 7.81 7.02
C VAL A 432 1.41 7.29 6.39
N MET A 433 2.51 7.27 7.13
CA MET A 433 3.79 6.83 6.57
C MET A 433 4.62 5.96 7.53
N GLU A 434 5.36 5.03 6.93
CA GLU A 434 6.37 4.27 7.64
C GLU A 434 7.60 5.14 7.93
N ALA A 435 7.97 5.23 9.21
CA ALA A 435 9.20 5.85 9.67
C ALA A 435 10.23 4.76 10.04
N SER A 436 10.86 4.18 9.01
CA SER A 436 11.85 3.11 9.20
C SER A 436 13.07 3.61 9.99
N SER A 437 13.71 2.73 10.76
CA SER A 437 14.90 3.12 11.54
C SER A 437 16.04 3.63 10.65
N GLN A 438 16.22 3.05 9.46
CA GLN A 438 17.19 3.53 8.47
C GLN A 438 16.81 4.91 7.92
N GLY A 439 15.53 5.15 7.62
CA GLY A 439 15.05 6.44 7.13
C GLY A 439 15.21 7.55 8.16
N LEU A 440 14.93 7.25 9.43
CA LEU A 440 15.17 8.14 10.56
C LEU A 440 16.66 8.36 10.82
N GLU A 441 17.49 7.32 10.67
CA GLU A 441 18.93 7.43 10.92
C GLU A 441 19.63 8.29 9.86
N LEU A 442 19.28 8.08 8.59
CA LEU A 442 19.83 8.79 7.43
C LEU A 442 19.23 10.20 7.22
N GLY A 443 18.41 10.68 8.15
CA GLY A 443 17.82 12.02 8.08
C GLY A 443 16.76 12.21 6.99
N ARG A 444 16.24 11.13 6.39
CA ARG A 444 15.27 11.20 5.27
C ARG A 444 13.99 11.90 5.67
N CYS A 445 13.60 11.77 6.94
CA CYS A 445 12.39 12.36 7.48
C CYS A 445 12.64 13.68 8.21
N ASP A 446 13.85 14.26 8.22
CA ASP A 446 14.21 15.37 9.12
C ASP A 446 13.30 16.60 9.02
N GLU A 447 12.82 16.90 7.82
CA GLU A 447 11.90 18.00 7.54
C GLU A 447 10.44 17.54 7.35
N VAL A 448 10.08 16.43 7.98
CA VAL A 448 8.68 15.98 8.07
C VAL A 448 8.11 16.40 9.42
N ASP A 449 7.07 17.23 9.37
CA ASP A 449 6.34 17.73 10.52
C ASP A 449 5.26 16.72 10.96
N PHE A 450 5.64 15.79 11.85
CA PHE A 450 4.77 14.73 12.34
C PHE A 450 3.79 15.21 13.43
N ASP A 451 2.52 14.83 13.31
CA ASP A 451 1.50 15.02 14.35
C ASP A 451 1.44 13.85 15.33
N ILE A 452 1.60 12.62 14.84
CA ILE A 452 1.43 11.41 15.64
C ILE A 452 2.62 10.48 15.43
N ALA A 453 3.19 10.00 16.54
CA ALA A 453 4.23 8.97 16.54
C ALA A 453 3.67 7.67 17.11
N VAL A 454 3.78 6.58 16.34
CA VAL A 454 3.33 5.24 16.73
C VAL A 454 4.52 4.30 16.85
N PHE A 455 4.61 3.59 17.97
CA PHE A 455 5.61 2.54 18.21
C PHE A 455 4.93 1.18 18.36
N THR A 456 5.24 0.26 17.44
CA THR A 456 4.63 -1.08 17.42
C THR A 456 5.36 -2.09 18.31
N ASN A 457 6.65 -2.31 18.07
CA ASN A 457 7.52 -3.24 18.81
C ASN A 457 8.99 -3.04 18.42
N LEU A 458 9.91 -3.55 19.23
CA LEU A 458 11.34 -3.62 18.94
C LEU A 458 11.87 -5.02 19.23
N THR A 459 12.19 -5.75 18.16
CA THR A 459 12.88 -7.05 18.22
C THR A 459 14.23 -6.94 17.53
N ARG A 460 15.14 -7.87 17.79
CA ARG A 460 16.46 -7.86 17.15
C ARG A 460 16.33 -8.00 15.63
N ASP A 461 16.72 -6.95 14.92
CA ASP A 461 16.72 -6.85 13.46
C ASP A 461 17.71 -5.74 13.03
N HIS A 462 18.13 -5.72 11.77
CA HIS A 462 19.01 -4.69 11.17
C HIS A 462 20.30 -4.36 11.95
N VAL A 463 20.84 -5.31 12.71
CA VAL A 463 22.08 -5.13 13.50
C VAL A 463 23.30 -4.95 12.59
N ASP A 464 23.24 -5.46 11.37
CA ASP A 464 24.22 -5.25 10.30
C ASP A 464 24.36 -3.78 9.90
N PHE A 465 23.27 -3.01 9.91
CA PHE A 465 23.28 -1.58 9.62
C PHE A 465 23.59 -0.74 10.87
N HIS A 466 22.86 -1.00 11.96
CA HIS A 466 22.92 -0.15 13.16
C HIS A 466 24.09 -0.47 14.09
N GLY A 467 24.72 -1.63 13.95
CA GLY A 467 25.84 -2.07 14.82
C GLY A 467 25.37 -2.64 16.16
N THR A 468 24.54 -1.89 16.91
CA THR A 468 24.00 -2.31 18.21
C THR A 468 22.47 -2.17 18.32
N GLU A 469 21.85 -2.95 19.21
CA GLU A 469 20.42 -2.82 19.52
C GLU A 469 20.08 -1.46 20.14
N GLU A 470 21.02 -0.84 20.85
CA GLU A 470 20.86 0.50 21.42
C GLU A 470 20.77 1.57 20.33
N GLU A 471 21.67 1.51 19.33
CA GLU A 471 21.64 2.40 18.17
C GLU A 471 20.36 2.22 17.35
N TYR A 472 19.93 0.97 17.11
CA TYR A 472 18.67 0.67 16.43
C TYR A 472 17.45 1.28 17.13
N ARG A 473 17.39 1.14 18.46
CA ARG A 473 16.34 1.72 19.30
C ARG A 473 16.38 3.25 19.33
N ASN A 474 17.58 3.84 19.40
CA ASN A 474 17.77 5.28 19.37
C ASN A 474 17.36 5.90 18.02
N ALA A 475 17.61 5.19 16.91
CA ALA A 475 17.18 5.61 15.59
C ALA A 475 15.65 5.76 15.50
N MET A 476 14.89 4.78 15.99
CA MET A 476 13.42 4.87 16.04
C MET A 476 12.93 5.97 17.00
N ALA A 477 13.64 6.20 18.10
CA ALA A 477 13.31 7.26 19.04
C ALA A 477 13.41 8.67 18.45
N LYS A 478 14.12 8.86 17.32
CA LYS A 478 14.15 10.16 16.60
C LYS A 478 12.76 10.62 16.15
N LEU A 479 11.81 9.70 15.91
CA LEU A 479 10.42 10.05 15.63
C LEU A 479 9.73 10.63 16.89
N PHE A 480 9.88 9.95 18.03
CA PHE A 480 9.24 10.36 19.28
C PHE A 480 9.87 11.60 19.90
N SER A 481 11.16 11.85 19.68
CA SER A 481 11.85 13.05 20.17
C SER A 481 11.29 14.35 19.58
N ARG A 482 10.64 14.27 18.41
CA ARG A 482 9.97 15.40 17.74
C ARG A 482 8.59 15.72 18.32
N MET A 483 8.05 14.83 19.14
CA MET A 483 6.77 15.06 19.81
C MET A 483 6.95 16.07 20.95
N VAL A 484 6.89 17.37 20.61
CA VAL A 484 7.13 18.48 21.55
C VAL A 484 5.91 19.33 21.91
N ASP A 485 4.97 19.53 20.98
CA ASP A 485 3.76 20.32 21.18
C ASP A 485 2.66 19.46 21.83
N LYS A 486 2.26 19.79 23.05
CA LYS A 486 1.24 19.03 23.81
C LYS A 486 -0.19 19.20 23.27
N GLU A 487 -0.49 20.30 22.60
CA GLU A 487 -1.83 20.55 22.08
C GLU A 487 -2.04 19.77 20.78
N ARG A 488 -0.99 19.74 19.94
CA ARG A 488 -0.98 19.09 18.63
C ARG A 488 -0.57 17.61 18.67
N HIS A 489 0.58 17.30 19.27
CA HIS A 489 1.20 15.99 19.07
C HIS A 489 0.59 14.89 19.93
N ARG A 490 0.68 13.64 19.46
CA ARG A 490 0.26 12.44 20.21
C ARG A 490 1.31 11.34 20.10
N LYS A 491 1.45 10.55 21.16
CA LYS A 491 2.32 9.36 21.21
C LYS A 491 1.48 8.11 21.40
N ILE A 492 1.66 7.11 20.55
CA ILE A 492 0.97 5.82 20.61
C ILE A 492 2.02 4.73 20.87
N VAL A 493 1.88 3.98 21.96
CA VAL A 493 2.95 3.08 22.42
C VAL A 493 2.39 1.73 22.85
N ASN A 494 2.95 0.65 22.29
CA ASN A 494 2.74 -0.71 22.78
C ASN A 494 3.44 -0.90 24.12
N ILE A 495 2.70 -1.16 25.20
CA ILE A 495 3.28 -1.37 26.53
C ILE A 495 3.55 -2.83 26.89
N ASP A 496 3.24 -3.77 26.00
CA ASP A 496 3.73 -5.15 26.10
C ASP A 496 5.21 -5.25 25.67
N ASP A 497 5.72 -4.26 24.95
CA ASP A 497 7.14 -4.18 24.59
C ASP A 497 7.99 -3.64 25.76
N PRO A 498 9.12 -4.29 26.11
CA PRO A 498 9.97 -3.84 27.22
C PRO A 498 10.59 -2.46 27.01
N ASN A 499 10.64 -1.94 25.78
CA ASN A 499 11.18 -0.62 25.45
C ASN A 499 10.14 0.50 25.57
N ALA A 500 8.88 0.21 25.89
CA ALA A 500 7.80 1.19 25.93
C ALA A 500 8.13 2.43 26.78
N ALA A 501 8.67 2.22 27.99
CA ALA A 501 9.05 3.30 28.89
C ALA A 501 10.09 4.26 28.28
N PHE A 502 11.00 3.73 27.45
CA PHE A 502 11.98 4.55 26.76
C PHE A 502 11.32 5.44 25.70
N PHE A 503 10.44 4.90 24.85
CA PHE A 503 9.75 5.68 23.82
C PHE A 503 8.80 6.74 24.41
N ILE A 504 8.08 6.40 25.49
CA ILE A 504 7.24 7.36 26.23
C ILE A 504 8.07 8.57 26.72
N SER A 505 9.29 8.31 27.20
CA SER A 505 10.18 9.32 27.77
C SER A 505 10.82 10.27 26.76
N GLN A 506 10.76 9.96 25.45
CA GLN A 506 11.33 10.82 24.41
C GLN A 506 10.45 12.05 24.15
N GLY A 507 11.05 13.16 23.72
CA GLY A 507 10.31 14.39 23.43
C GLY A 507 9.77 15.05 24.70
N ASN A 508 8.62 15.75 24.60
CA ASN A 508 8.01 16.41 25.73
C ASN A 508 7.13 15.44 26.53
N PHE A 509 7.26 15.45 27.87
CA PHE A 509 6.50 14.60 28.78
C PHE A 509 5.02 15.02 28.89
N ASP A 510 4.71 16.29 28.60
CA ASP A 510 3.34 16.81 28.63
C ASP A 510 2.53 16.43 27.37
N VAL A 511 3.17 15.84 26.35
CA VAL A 511 2.48 15.33 25.16
C VAL A 511 1.63 14.13 25.55
N PRO A 512 0.31 14.11 25.24
CA PRO A 512 -0.55 12.98 25.56
C PRO A 512 -0.06 11.67 24.94
N VAL A 513 -0.11 10.62 25.75
CA VAL A 513 0.25 9.25 25.38
C VAL A 513 -1.02 8.40 25.42
N VAL A 514 -1.28 7.63 24.37
CA VAL A 514 -2.26 6.54 24.39
C VAL A 514 -1.50 5.22 24.32
N THR A 515 -1.73 4.38 25.30
CA THR A 515 -1.06 3.08 25.41
C THR A 515 -1.95 1.97 24.88
N PHE A 516 -1.32 0.99 24.23
CA PHE A 516 -2.01 -0.23 23.84
C PHE A 516 -1.26 -1.48 24.25
N ALA A 517 -2.01 -2.56 24.44
CA ALA A 517 -1.46 -3.86 24.77
C ALA A 517 -2.49 -4.95 24.49
N MET A 518 -2.02 -6.13 24.12
CA MET A 518 -2.86 -7.32 24.04
C MET A 518 -2.88 -8.05 25.38
N GLU A 519 -1.74 -8.14 26.06
CA GLU A 519 -1.57 -8.90 27.30
C GLU A 519 -1.80 -8.01 28.53
N ASN A 520 -1.18 -6.82 28.56
CA ASN A 520 -1.28 -5.90 29.68
C ASN A 520 -2.59 -5.10 29.71
N LYS A 521 -3.52 -5.50 30.58
CA LYS A 521 -4.83 -4.83 30.76
C LYS A 521 -4.76 -3.45 31.42
N SER A 522 -3.58 -2.96 31.81
CA SER A 522 -3.41 -1.58 32.27
C SER A 522 -3.30 -0.56 31.13
N ALA A 523 -3.22 -1.01 29.87
CA ALA A 523 -3.21 -0.12 28.71
C ALA A 523 -4.57 0.54 28.50
N ASP A 524 -4.56 1.75 27.94
CA ASP A 524 -5.78 2.50 27.59
C ASP A 524 -6.63 1.71 26.59
N VAL A 525 -5.98 1.13 25.58
CA VAL A 525 -6.59 0.29 24.56
C VAL A 525 -6.07 -1.14 24.68
N HIS A 526 -6.94 -2.11 24.94
CA HIS A 526 -6.52 -3.50 25.06
C HIS A 526 -7.57 -4.50 24.64
N SER A 527 -7.15 -5.68 24.19
CA SER A 527 -8.09 -6.76 23.84
C SER A 527 -8.76 -7.33 25.09
N LEU A 528 -10.05 -7.64 25.02
CA LEU A 528 -10.80 -8.37 26.06
C LEU A 528 -10.88 -9.85 25.73
N LYS A 529 -11.18 -10.15 24.46
CA LYS A 529 -11.31 -11.49 23.90
C LYS A 529 -10.96 -11.40 22.41
N TYR A 530 -10.45 -12.48 21.85
CA TYR A 530 -10.28 -12.62 20.41
C TYR A 530 -10.52 -14.08 20.01
N GLU A 531 -10.92 -14.28 18.76
CA GLU A 531 -11.05 -15.58 18.11
C GLU A 531 -10.28 -15.51 16.79
N LEU A 532 -9.43 -16.51 16.57
CA LEU A 532 -8.63 -16.65 15.35
C LEU A 532 -9.19 -17.81 14.54
N SER A 533 -9.27 -17.61 13.23
CA SER A 533 -9.66 -18.66 12.28
C SER A 533 -8.80 -18.57 11.02
N LEU A 534 -9.02 -19.46 10.05
CA LEU A 534 -8.31 -19.46 8.78
C LEU A 534 -8.72 -18.30 7.85
N PHE A 535 -9.87 -17.66 8.10
CA PHE A 535 -10.47 -16.66 7.21
C PHE A 535 -10.70 -15.30 7.87
N GLU A 536 -10.88 -15.26 9.19
CA GLU A 536 -11.07 -14.00 9.92
C GLU A 536 -10.42 -13.99 11.30
N THR A 537 -10.18 -12.78 11.78
CA THR A 537 -9.82 -12.45 13.17
C THR A 537 -10.94 -11.61 13.78
N GLN A 538 -11.58 -12.12 14.83
CA GLN A 538 -12.53 -11.35 15.65
C GLN A 538 -11.83 -10.86 16.92
N VAL A 539 -12.01 -9.60 17.28
CA VAL A 539 -11.46 -9.03 18.51
C VAL A 539 -12.43 -8.07 19.19
N LEU A 540 -12.61 -8.27 20.50
CA LEU A 540 -13.27 -7.33 21.39
C LEU A 540 -12.19 -6.43 22.01
N VAL A 541 -12.28 -5.12 21.79
CA VAL A 541 -11.30 -4.13 22.24
C VAL A 541 -11.91 -3.20 23.28
N ASN A 542 -11.34 -3.14 24.46
CA ASN A 542 -11.67 -2.13 25.46
C ASN A 542 -10.93 -0.82 25.15
N THR A 543 -11.64 0.29 25.18
CA THR A 543 -11.07 1.64 25.06
C THR A 543 -11.60 2.55 26.18
N PRO A 544 -11.01 3.73 26.41
CA PRO A 544 -11.53 4.69 27.38
C PRO A 544 -12.95 5.20 27.05
N HIS A 545 -13.39 5.06 25.80
CA HIS A 545 -14.66 5.59 25.30
C HIS A 545 -15.73 4.51 25.08
N GLY A 546 -15.42 3.22 25.32
CA GLY A 546 -16.33 2.11 25.11
C GLY A 546 -15.62 0.85 24.63
N ILE A 547 -16.38 -0.23 24.48
CA ILE A 547 -15.91 -1.49 23.92
C ILE A 547 -16.24 -1.51 22.42
N LEU A 548 -15.29 -1.95 21.61
CA LEU A 548 -15.44 -2.16 20.17
C LEU A 548 -15.42 -3.66 19.87
N GLU A 549 -16.29 -4.10 18.97
CA GLU A 549 -16.24 -5.43 18.36
C GLU A 549 -15.79 -5.25 16.91
N ILE A 550 -14.68 -5.87 16.55
CA ILE A 550 -14.03 -5.72 15.24
C ILE A 550 -13.86 -7.10 14.62
N SER A 551 -14.34 -7.26 13.39
CA SER A 551 -14.12 -8.44 12.54
C SER A 551 -13.21 -8.08 11.36
N SER A 552 -11.98 -8.58 11.36
CA SER A 552 -10.96 -8.24 10.36
C SER A 552 -10.57 -9.45 9.52
N GLY A 553 -10.40 -9.24 8.20
CA GLY A 553 -9.79 -10.22 7.30
C GLY A 553 -8.28 -10.43 7.52
N LEU A 554 -7.65 -9.57 8.33
CA LEU A 554 -6.23 -9.71 8.65
C LEU A 554 -6.00 -10.85 9.65
N LEU A 555 -5.30 -11.88 9.19
CA LEU A 555 -5.13 -13.13 9.94
C LEU A 555 -4.01 -13.05 11.00
N GLY A 556 -4.22 -13.74 12.12
CA GLY A 556 -3.17 -14.05 13.07
C GLY A 556 -3.04 -13.08 14.24
N LYS A 557 -2.48 -13.60 15.33
CA LYS A 557 -2.37 -12.90 16.62
C LYS A 557 -1.60 -11.58 16.53
N HIS A 558 -0.58 -11.50 15.67
CA HIS A 558 0.21 -10.29 15.48
C HIS A 558 -0.61 -9.13 14.88
N ASN A 559 -1.64 -9.44 14.08
CA ASN A 559 -2.53 -8.40 13.54
C ASN A 559 -3.48 -7.81 14.58
N ILE A 560 -3.73 -8.51 15.70
CA ILE A 560 -4.41 -7.90 16.86
C ILE A 560 -3.61 -6.71 17.39
N TYR A 561 -2.28 -6.79 17.50
CA TYR A 561 -1.46 -5.64 17.91
C TYR A 561 -1.58 -4.47 16.92
N ASN A 562 -1.61 -4.75 15.61
CA ASN A 562 -1.76 -3.73 14.57
C ASN A 562 -3.15 -3.06 14.64
N ILE A 563 -4.21 -3.85 14.88
CA ILE A 563 -5.58 -3.34 15.12
C ILE A 563 -5.60 -2.46 16.37
N LEU A 564 -5.03 -2.91 17.49
CA LEU A 564 -4.97 -2.13 18.73
C LEU A 564 -4.20 -0.82 18.55
N ALA A 565 -3.12 -0.83 17.76
CA ALA A 565 -2.38 0.38 17.41
C ALA A 565 -3.24 1.37 16.61
N ALA A 566 -3.97 0.89 15.59
CA ALA A 566 -4.86 1.72 14.79
C ALA A 566 -6.02 2.29 15.61
N VAL A 567 -6.68 1.47 16.43
CA VAL A 567 -7.69 1.92 17.40
C VAL A 567 -7.13 3.02 18.30
N SER A 568 -5.90 2.86 18.78
CA SER A 568 -5.26 3.86 19.66
C SER A 568 -4.99 5.19 18.97
N VAL A 569 -4.64 5.18 17.67
CA VAL A 569 -4.57 6.40 16.87
C VAL A 569 -5.95 7.05 16.80
N GLY A 570 -7.01 6.28 16.51
CA GLY A 570 -8.40 6.75 16.48
C GLY A 570 -8.84 7.40 17.80
N ILE A 571 -8.53 6.76 18.92
CA ILE A 571 -8.80 7.30 20.26
C ILE A 571 -8.01 8.59 20.51
N ALA A 572 -6.75 8.67 20.07
CA ALA A 572 -5.90 9.85 20.28
C ALA A 572 -6.36 11.09 19.49
N VAL A 573 -6.98 10.88 18.32
CA VAL A 573 -7.55 11.96 17.49
C VAL A 573 -9.02 12.25 17.79
N GLY A 574 -9.65 11.44 18.64
CA GLY A 574 -11.07 11.57 18.98
C GLY A 574 -12.02 11.16 17.86
N ALA A 575 -11.62 10.17 17.05
CA ALA A 575 -12.46 9.63 15.98
C ALA A 575 -13.74 8.99 16.56
N PRO A 576 -14.89 9.09 15.84
CA PRO A 576 -16.09 8.34 16.20
C PRO A 576 -15.81 6.84 16.22
N LEU A 577 -16.28 6.15 17.26
CA LEU A 577 -16.04 4.71 17.44
C LEU A 577 -16.51 3.87 16.25
N GLU A 578 -17.63 4.27 15.63
CA GLU A 578 -18.17 3.62 14.44
C GLU A 578 -17.24 3.74 13.22
N ASP A 579 -16.54 4.87 13.07
CA ASP A 579 -15.57 5.10 12.00
C ASP A 579 -14.28 4.30 12.23
N ILE A 580 -13.86 4.18 13.49
CA ILE A 580 -12.73 3.31 13.87
C ILE A 580 -13.02 1.86 13.47
N VAL A 581 -14.19 1.33 13.85
CA VAL A 581 -14.58 -0.05 13.51
C VAL A 581 -14.68 -0.19 11.99
N ARG A 582 -15.47 0.67 11.33
CA ARG A 582 -15.68 0.60 9.88
C ARG A 582 -14.38 0.64 9.09
N GLY A 583 -13.50 1.60 9.37
CA GLY A 583 -12.26 1.75 8.62
C GLY A 583 -11.26 0.62 8.85
N ILE A 584 -11.31 -0.06 10.00
CA ILE A 584 -10.50 -1.26 10.25
C ILE A 584 -11.07 -2.48 9.53
N GLU A 585 -12.39 -2.67 9.55
CA GLU A 585 -13.09 -3.80 8.90
C GLU A 585 -13.11 -3.67 7.36
N GLU A 586 -12.91 -2.47 6.81
CA GLU A 586 -12.77 -2.24 5.36
C GLU A 586 -11.39 -2.67 4.83
N VAL A 587 -10.38 -2.79 5.69
CA VAL A 587 -9.04 -3.27 5.30
C VAL A 587 -9.02 -4.80 5.36
N ASP A 588 -9.39 -5.43 4.24
CA ASP A 588 -9.35 -6.89 4.13
C ASP A 588 -7.93 -7.43 3.96
N VAL A 589 -7.12 -6.69 3.20
CA VAL A 589 -5.84 -7.16 2.71
C VAL A 589 -4.78 -6.07 2.80
N VAL A 590 -3.58 -6.46 3.22
CA VAL A 590 -2.37 -5.66 3.04
C VAL A 590 -1.50 -6.38 2.01
N PRO A 591 -1.21 -5.77 0.85
CA PRO A 591 -0.50 -6.42 -0.24
C PRO A 591 0.76 -7.15 0.21
N GLY A 592 0.79 -8.47 0.01
CA GLY A 592 1.92 -9.33 0.33
C GLY A 592 2.28 -9.48 1.82
N ARG A 593 1.34 -9.19 2.74
CA ARG A 593 1.50 -9.33 4.19
C ARG A 593 0.39 -10.21 4.76
N CYS A 594 0.65 -11.52 4.84
CA CYS A 594 -0.33 -12.53 5.24
C CYS A 594 -1.65 -12.35 4.49
N GLU A 595 -1.56 -12.05 3.19
CA GLU A 595 -2.68 -11.71 2.31
C GLU A 595 -3.46 -12.99 2.01
N LEU A 596 -4.69 -13.07 2.54
CA LEU A 596 -5.61 -14.16 2.27
C LEU A 596 -6.17 -14.03 0.86
N ILE A 597 -6.05 -15.11 0.10
CA ILE A 597 -6.70 -15.31 -1.20
C ILE A 597 -7.91 -16.20 -0.96
N ASP A 598 -9.09 -15.59 -1.00
CA ASP A 598 -10.36 -16.25 -0.78
C ASP A 598 -11.24 -16.09 -2.02
N GLU A 599 -11.43 -17.20 -2.72
CA GLU A 599 -12.31 -17.37 -3.88
C GLU A 599 -13.47 -18.33 -3.49
N GLU A 600 -13.90 -18.28 -2.22
CA GLU A 600 -14.97 -19.10 -1.61
C GLU A 600 -14.61 -20.58 -1.39
N GLN A 601 -13.32 -20.93 -1.38
CA GLN A 601 -12.86 -22.30 -1.13
C GLN A 601 -12.89 -22.70 0.36
N ALA A 602 -12.87 -24.01 0.64
CA ALA A 602 -12.96 -24.55 2.01
C ALA A 602 -11.64 -24.54 2.83
N PHE A 603 -10.57 -23.94 2.31
CA PHE A 603 -9.24 -23.91 2.93
C PHE A 603 -8.56 -22.55 2.74
N GLY A 604 -7.61 -22.20 3.62
CA GLY A 604 -6.94 -20.91 3.52
C GLY A 604 -5.79 -20.94 2.51
N VAL A 605 -5.63 -19.88 1.72
CA VAL A 605 -4.43 -19.63 0.90
C VAL A 605 -3.88 -18.26 1.25
N ILE A 606 -2.63 -18.18 1.71
CA ILE A 606 -2.00 -16.91 2.04
C ILE A 606 -0.74 -16.65 1.21
N VAL A 607 -0.55 -15.40 0.81
CA VAL A 607 0.68 -14.90 0.17
C VAL A 607 1.40 -13.94 1.12
N ASP A 608 2.68 -14.18 1.36
CA ASP A 608 3.48 -13.37 2.30
C ASP A 608 4.93 -13.13 1.83
N TYR A 609 5.47 -11.98 2.20
CA TYR A 609 6.84 -11.57 1.89
C TYR A 609 7.94 -12.22 2.76
N ALA A 610 7.62 -13.18 3.63
CA ALA A 610 8.58 -13.83 4.50
C ALA A 610 9.74 -14.51 3.73
N HIS A 611 10.84 -13.78 3.57
CA HIS A 611 12.02 -14.17 2.77
C HIS A 611 13.30 -14.33 3.62
N THR A 612 13.16 -14.30 4.96
CA THR A 612 14.23 -14.55 5.94
C THR A 612 13.85 -15.69 6.88
N PRO A 613 14.84 -16.42 7.46
CA PRO A 613 14.54 -17.56 8.34
C PRO A 613 13.61 -17.22 9.50
N ASP A 614 13.85 -16.07 10.15
CA ASP A 614 13.02 -15.60 11.27
C ASP A 614 11.60 -15.22 10.81
N SER A 615 11.46 -14.49 9.69
CA SER A 615 10.14 -14.12 9.15
C SER A 615 9.30 -15.35 8.77
N LEU A 616 9.90 -16.35 8.09
CA LEU A 616 9.20 -17.58 7.72
C LEU A 616 8.83 -18.39 8.96
N SER A 617 9.75 -18.51 9.92
CA SER A 617 9.49 -19.20 11.19
C SER A 617 8.27 -18.62 11.90
N ARG A 618 8.17 -17.28 11.99
CA ARG A 618 7.06 -16.57 12.63
C ARG A 618 5.75 -16.68 11.84
N LEU A 619 5.82 -16.62 10.52
CA LEU A 619 4.66 -16.81 9.64
C LEU A 619 4.05 -18.19 9.87
N LEU A 620 4.85 -19.25 9.81
CA LEU A 620 4.36 -20.62 9.98
C LEU A 620 3.86 -20.91 11.40
N ASP A 621 4.48 -20.31 12.43
CA ASP A 621 3.94 -20.37 13.80
C ASP A 621 2.57 -19.70 13.88
N SER A 622 2.43 -18.51 13.28
CA SER A 622 1.16 -17.77 13.25
C SER A 622 0.08 -18.56 12.53
N VAL A 623 0.39 -19.17 11.39
CA VAL A 623 -0.54 -20.04 10.64
C VAL A 623 -0.98 -21.23 11.48
N ARG A 624 -0.06 -21.87 12.22
CA ARG A 624 -0.42 -22.99 13.09
C ARG A 624 -1.36 -22.56 14.22
N GLU A 625 -1.20 -21.34 14.74
CA GLU A 625 -2.11 -20.77 15.75
C GLU A 625 -3.53 -20.52 15.23
N LEU A 626 -3.73 -20.38 13.91
CA LEU A 626 -5.06 -20.27 13.29
C LEU A 626 -5.85 -21.58 13.31
N GLY A 627 -5.23 -22.70 13.70
CA GLY A 627 -5.88 -24.01 13.76
C GLY A 627 -5.83 -24.81 12.47
N ALA A 628 -4.88 -24.51 11.56
CA ALA A 628 -4.70 -25.25 10.31
C ALA A 628 -4.45 -26.75 10.56
N ARG A 629 -5.23 -27.60 9.86
CA ARG A 629 -5.13 -29.06 9.90
C ARG A 629 -3.79 -29.51 9.35
N ARG A 630 -3.48 -29.13 8.11
CA ARG A 630 -2.15 -29.26 7.47
C ARG A 630 -1.66 -27.90 7.00
N ILE A 631 -0.35 -27.72 6.99
CA ILE A 631 0.31 -26.55 6.39
C ILE A 631 1.09 -27.01 5.16
N ILE A 632 0.81 -26.39 4.02
CA ILE A 632 1.45 -26.63 2.72
C ILE A 632 2.21 -25.36 2.34
N THR A 633 3.54 -25.39 2.34
CA THR A 633 4.36 -24.18 2.15
C THR A 633 5.11 -24.21 0.83
N VAL A 634 4.94 -23.17 0.02
CA VAL A 634 5.80 -22.87 -1.14
C VAL A 634 6.82 -21.84 -0.72
N VAL A 635 8.11 -22.15 -0.89
CA VAL A 635 9.20 -21.23 -0.54
C VAL A 635 10.30 -21.28 -1.58
N GLY A 636 10.81 -20.10 -1.91
CA GLY A 636 11.99 -19.96 -2.75
C GLY A 636 13.02 -19.02 -2.14
N CYS A 637 14.19 -18.98 -2.78
CA CYS A 637 15.25 -18.04 -2.44
C CYS A 637 15.71 -17.29 -3.68
N GLU A 638 16.09 -16.04 -3.51
CA GLU A 638 16.68 -15.24 -4.57
C GLU A 638 18.14 -15.65 -4.85
N GLY A 639 18.52 -15.60 -6.13
CA GLY A 639 19.90 -15.67 -6.59
C GLY A 639 20.69 -14.40 -6.23
N GLU A 640 22.01 -14.54 -6.20
CA GLU A 640 23.02 -13.51 -5.91
C GLU A 640 22.90 -12.82 -4.54
N LYS A 641 22.00 -13.30 -3.69
CA LYS A 641 21.81 -12.86 -2.31
C LYS A 641 22.47 -13.84 -1.33
N ASP A 642 22.26 -13.59 -0.04
CA ASP A 642 22.79 -14.41 1.04
C ASP A 642 22.48 -15.92 0.85
N ARG A 643 23.49 -16.70 0.45
CA ARG A 643 23.40 -18.16 0.31
C ARG A 643 23.24 -18.86 1.66
N GLY A 644 23.73 -18.26 2.75
CA GLY A 644 23.70 -18.85 4.09
C GLY A 644 22.29 -19.05 4.63
N LYS A 645 21.32 -18.24 4.19
CA LYS A 645 19.92 -18.39 4.60
C LYS A 645 19.19 -19.55 3.91
N ARG A 646 19.62 -19.95 2.70
CA ARG A 646 18.94 -20.97 1.87
C ARG A 646 18.67 -22.29 2.61
N PRO A 647 19.66 -22.96 3.22
CA PRO A 647 19.42 -24.20 3.96
C PRO A 647 18.60 -23.98 5.25
N LEU A 648 18.73 -22.81 5.90
CA LEU A 648 17.96 -22.49 7.10
C LEU A 648 16.46 -22.33 6.79
N MET A 649 16.15 -21.67 5.68
CA MET A 649 14.79 -21.49 5.17
C MET A 649 14.11 -22.84 4.91
N THR A 650 14.78 -23.74 4.17
CA THR A 650 14.27 -25.10 3.92
C THR A 650 14.02 -25.84 5.21
N LYS A 651 15.00 -25.84 6.12
CA LYS A 651 14.89 -26.54 7.39
C LYS A 651 13.64 -26.08 8.16
N ILE A 652 13.44 -24.78 8.26
CA ILE A 652 12.28 -24.19 8.96
C ILE A 652 10.97 -24.57 8.26
N ALA A 653 10.91 -24.45 6.93
CA ALA A 653 9.73 -24.83 6.15
C ALA A 653 9.36 -26.30 6.39
N THR A 654 10.33 -27.21 6.30
CA THR A 654 10.13 -28.65 6.49
C THR A 654 9.89 -29.07 7.93
N ASP A 655 10.37 -28.30 8.92
CA ASP A 655 10.13 -28.59 10.33
C ASP A 655 8.71 -28.16 10.76
N LYS A 656 8.14 -27.13 10.11
CA LYS A 656 6.86 -26.50 10.52
C LYS A 656 5.68 -26.75 9.57
N SER A 657 5.95 -27.23 8.37
CA SER A 657 4.93 -27.54 7.35
C SER A 657 4.86 -29.04 7.11
N ASP A 658 3.65 -29.54 6.94
CA ASP A 658 3.39 -30.95 6.64
C ASP A 658 3.87 -31.31 5.23
N VAL A 659 3.73 -30.35 4.29
CA VAL A 659 4.25 -30.42 2.92
C VAL A 659 5.02 -29.14 2.61
N THR A 660 6.20 -29.28 2.01
CA THR A 660 7.02 -28.15 1.55
C THR A 660 7.32 -28.30 0.06
N MET A 661 7.12 -27.24 -0.72
CA MET A 661 7.50 -27.13 -2.11
C MET A 661 8.61 -26.08 -2.25
N LEU A 662 9.80 -26.53 -2.64
CA LEU A 662 10.93 -25.65 -2.92
C LEU A 662 10.87 -25.19 -4.38
N THR A 663 11.12 -23.90 -4.58
CA THR A 663 11.16 -23.27 -5.90
C THR A 663 12.20 -22.18 -6.00
N SER A 664 12.47 -21.71 -7.22
CA SER A 664 13.17 -20.44 -7.44
C SER A 664 12.26 -19.23 -7.15
N ASP A 665 12.82 -18.12 -6.64
CA ASP A 665 12.12 -16.84 -6.49
C ASP A 665 12.50 -15.87 -7.61
N ASN A 666 13.70 -15.28 -7.54
CA ASN A 666 14.32 -14.45 -8.56
C ASN A 666 15.74 -14.98 -8.74
N PRO A 667 15.98 -15.92 -9.67
CA PRO A 667 17.29 -16.55 -9.85
C PRO A 667 18.37 -15.57 -10.34
N ARG A 668 18.00 -14.49 -11.04
CA ARG A 668 18.95 -13.53 -11.64
C ARG A 668 19.98 -14.29 -12.49
N ASN A 669 21.28 -14.05 -12.30
CA ASN A 669 22.33 -14.76 -13.06
C ASN A 669 22.76 -16.09 -12.44
N GLU A 670 22.15 -16.54 -11.34
CA GLU A 670 22.38 -17.90 -10.80
C GLU A 670 21.46 -18.92 -11.48
N ASP A 671 21.95 -20.14 -11.66
CA ASP A 671 21.11 -21.26 -12.11
C ASP A 671 20.06 -21.59 -11.03
N PRO A 672 18.74 -21.62 -11.35
CA PRO A 672 17.70 -22.04 -10.41
C PRO A 672 17.99 -23.37 -9.70
N LEU A 673 18.62 -24.32 -10.39
CA LEU A 673 18.94 -25.63 -9.83
C LEU A 673 20.05 -25.55 -8.77
N ASP A 674 21.00 -24.63 -8.93
CA ASP A 674 22.05 -24.39 -7.91
C ASP A 674 21.45 -23.76 -6.64
N VAL A 675 20.48 -22.84 -6.81
CA VAL A 675 19.73 -22.27 -5.67
C VAL A 675 18.98 -23.37 -4.92
N LEU A 676 18.35 -24.30 -5.65
CA LEU A 676 17.61 -25.41 -5.07
C LEU A 676 18.52 -26.45 -4.41
N ASP A 677 19.71 -26.72 -4.95
CA ASP A 677 20.71 -27.59 -4.32
C ASP A 677 21.18 -27.03 -2.97
N ASP A 678 21.46 -25.71 -2.91
CA ASP A 678 21.77 -25.03 -1.64
C ASP A 678 20.62 -25.14 -0.62
N MET A 679 19.37 -25.05 -1.10
CA MET A 679 18.19 -25.19 -0.25
C MET A 679 18.05 -26.62 0.28
N LEU A 680 18.28 -27.65 -0.53
CA LEU A 680 18.23 -29.07 -0.13
C LEU A 680 19.23 -29.42 0.97
N ALA A 681 20.36 -28.71 1.04
CA ALA A 681 21.33 -28.89 2.10
C ALA A 681 20.73 -28.68 3.52
N GLY A 682 19.62 -27.93 3.63
CA GLY A 682 18.86 -27.74 4.88
C GLY A 682 18.28 -29.03 5.49
N VAL A 683 18.02 -30.04 4.66
CA VAL A 683 17.60 -31.39 5.08
C VAL A 683 18.70 -32.43 4.92
N GLY A 684 19.92 -31.99 4.63
CA GLY A 684 21.08 -32.86 4.44
C GLY A 684 21.07 -33.64 3.12
N TRP A 685 20.34 -33.16 2.12
CA TRP A 685 20.28 -33.76 0.78
C TRP A 685 21.05 -32.90 -0.23
N THR A 686 21.50 -33.55 -1.31
CA THR A 686 21.91 -32.89 -2.55
C THR A 686 20.85 -33.14 -3.62
N MET A 687 20.90 -32.39 -4.72
CA MET A 687 20.07 -32.63 -5.90
C MET A 687 20.23 -34.07 -6.41
N GLN A 688 21.45 -34.63 -6.35
CA GLN A 688 21.69 -36.03 -6.71
C GLN A 688 20.99 -37.01 -5.76
N ASP A 689 20.90 -36.71 -4.47
CA ASP A 689 20.17 -37.54 -3.51
C ASP A 689 18.66 -37.48 -3.77
N TYR A 690 18.14 -36.30 -4.09
CA TYR A 690 16.73 -36.11 -4.43
C TYR A 690 16.32 -36.83 -5.72
N LEU A 691 17.17 -36.77 -6.76
CA LEU A 691 16.92 -37.40 -8.07
C LEU A 691 17.09 -38.93 -8.08
N LYS A 692 17.64 -39.55 -7.03
CA LYS A 692 17.70 -41.03 -6.93
C LYS A 692 16.32 -41.68 -6.87
N HIS A 693 15.30 -40.91 -6.49
CA HIS A 693 13.92 -41.36 -6.40
C HIS A 693 13.20 -41.00 -7.72
N GLY A 694 12.76 -42.02 -8.46
CA GLY A 694 12.20 -41.89 -9.82
C GLY A 694 10.69 -41.63 -9.86
N GLU A 695 10.12 -41.50 -11.07
CA GLU A 695 8.70 -41.18 -11.34
C GLU A 695 7.68 -42.13 -10.66
N ASN A 696 8.08 -43.36 -10.34
CA ASN A 696 7.22 -44.36 -9.70
C ASN A 696 7.55 -44.61 -8.22
N ASP A 697 8.57 -43.93 -7.69
CA ASP A 697 8.95 -44.01 -6.29
C ASP A 697 8.43 -42.78 -5.56
N TYR A 698 7.59 -43.01 -4.54
CA TYR A 698 7.29 -41.98 -3.56
C TYR A 698 8.60 -41.44 -2.97
N TYR A 699 8.79 -40.12 -2.96
CA TYR A 699 9.89 -39.52 -2.22
C TYR A 699 9.79 -39.99 -0.76
N PRO A 700 10.86 -40.54 -0.18
CA PRO A 700 10.81 -40.97 1.20
C PRO A 700 10.47 -39.75 2.08
N PRO A 701 9.50 -39.87 3.00
CA PRO A 701 9.22 -38.79 3.92
C PRO A 701 10.49 -38.46 4.72
N LEU A 702 10.61 -37.20 5.09
CA LEU A 702 11.66 -36.75 5.98
C LEU A 702 11.57 -37.50 7.33
N PRO A 703 12.63 -37.50 8.16
CA PRO A 703 12.61 -38.21 9.44
C PRO A 703 11.46 -37.82 10.39
N ASN A 704 10.87 -36.65 10.21
CA ASN A 704 9.70 -36.15 10.95
C ASN A 704 8.35 -36.58 10.35
N GLY A 705 8.34 -37.31 9.22
CA GLY A 705 7.14 -37.73 8.50
C GLY A 705 6.62 -36.70 7.49
N HIS A 706 7.22 -35.52 7.40
CA HIS A 706 6.80 -34.46 6.49
C HIS A 706 7.34 -34.71 5.07
N ARG A 707 6.76 -34.03 4.10
CA ARG A 707 7.05 -34.23 2.67
C ARG A 707 7.72 -33.00 2.07
N LEU A 708 8.61 -33.23 1.12
CA LEU A 708 9.39 -32.22 0.43
C LEU A 708 9.34 -32.46 -1.07
N PHE A 709 8.95 -31.43 -1.82
CA PHE A 709 8.93 -31.40 -3.28
C PHE A 709 9.79 -30.27 -3.80
N LEU A 710 10.18 -30.35 -5.08
CA LEU A 710 11.07 -29.43 -5.74
C LEU A 710 10.57 -29.18 -7.16
N HIS A 711 10.33 -27.91 -7.47
CA HIS A 711 9.97 -27.41 -8.80
C HIS A 711 10.74 -26.13 -9.04
N ASP A 712 11.58 -26.10 -10.06
CA ASP A 712 12.33 -24.91 -10.49
C ASP A 712 11.43 -23.78 -10.97
N ILE A 713 10.28 -24.11 -11.57
CA ILE A 713 9.29 -23.14 -12.03
C ILE A 713 8.30 -22.78 -10.92
N ARG A 714 8.35 -21.51 -10.46
CA ARG A 714 7.50 -21.01 -9.36
C ARG A 714 6.00 -21.12 -9.62
N ARG A 715 5.55 -20.81 -10.84
CA ARG A 715 4.15 -20.99 -11.28
C ARG A 715 3.66 -22.40 -10.98
N VAL A 716 4.46 -23.41 -11.35
CA VAL A 716 4.12 -24.82 -11.15
C VAL A 716 4.06 -25.10 -9.65
N ALA A 717 5.08 -24.73 -8.87
CA ALA A 717 5.11 -24.95 -7.43
C ALA A 717 3.87 -24.38 -6.71
N VAL A 718 3.48 -23.14 -7.05
CA VAL A 718 2.30 -22.47 -6.47
C VAL A 718 1.02 -23.21 -6.83
N ARG A 719 0.78 -23.47 -8.12
CA ARG A 719 -0.44 -24.15 -8.58
C ARG A 719 -0.55 -25.56 -8.00
N CYS A 720 0.56 -26.27 -7.85
CA CYS A 720 0.60 -27.58 -7.19
C CYS A 720 0.16 -27.50 -5.73
N ALA A 721 0.72 -26.54 -4.98
CA ALA A 721 0.41 -26.38 -3.56
C ALA A 721 -1.05 -26.00 -3.33
N VAL A 722 -1.60 -25.12 -4.17
CA VAL A 722 -3.03 -24.76 -4.13
C VAL A 722 -3.91 -25.96 -4.46
N ALA A 723 -3.57 -26.75 -5.48
CA ALA A 723 -4.31 -27.97 -5.82
C ALA A 723 -4.30 -29.02 -4.69
N MET A 724 -3.25 -29.10 -3.89
CA MET A 724 -3.15 -30.00 -2.73
C MET A 724 -4.03 -29.58 -1.53
N GLY A 725 -4.61 -28.37 -1.56
CA GLY A 725 -5.44 -27.84 -0.49
C GLY A 725 -6.74 -28.64 -0.28
N GLU A 726 -7.00 -29.00 0.98
CA GLU A 726 -8.24 -29.66 1.41
C GLU A 726 -8.87 -28.89 2.57
N GLU A 727 -10.15 -29.14 2.85
CA GLU A 727 -10.89 -28.49 3.94
C GLU A 727 -10.10 -28.42 5.26
N GLY A 728 -9.96 -27.20 5.78
CA GLY A 728 -9.23 -26.90 7.02
C GLY A 728 -7.70 -26.84 6.90
N ASP A 729 -7.13 -27.03 5.71
CA ASP A 729 -5.70 -26.81 5.47
C ASP A 729 -5.38 -25.30 5.29
N MET A 730 -4.09 -24.97 5.35
CA MET A 730 -3.56 -23.68 4.95
C MET A 730 -2.42 -23.87 3.93
N VAL A 731 -2.55 -23.23 2.77
CA VAL A 731 -1.49 -23.08 1.78
C VAL A 731 -0.78 -21.74 2.02
N VAL A 732 0.55 -21.78 2.11
CA VAL A 732 1.40 -20.62 2.41
C VAL A 732 2.38 -20.41 1.27
N VAL A 733 2.22 -19.33 0.51
CA VAL A 733 3.15 -18.93 -0.55
C VAL A 733 4.04 -17.81 -0.03
N ALA A 734 5.30 -18.14 0.27
CA ALA A 734 6.25 -17.23 0.89
C ALA A 734 7.34 -16.74 -0.08
N GLY A 735 7.89 -15.56 0.20
CA GLY A 735 9.07 -15.00 -0.48
C GLY A 735 8.77 -13.69 -1.18
N LYS A 736 7.99 -13.71 -2.26
CA LYS A 736 7.73 -12.53 -3.11
C LYS A 736 6.73 -11.54 -2.52
N GLY A 737 5.72 -11.99 -1.78
CA GLY A 737 4.70 -11.14 -1.20
C GLY A 737 4.00 -10.25 -2.23
N HIS A 738 4.33 -8.95 -2.23
CA HIS A 738 3.73 -7.94 -3.12
C HIS A 738 4.50 -7.77 -4.44
N ASN A 739 5.66 -8.42 -4.59
CA ASN A 739 6.48 -8.31 -5.79
C ASN A 739 5.81 -9.02 -6.97
N THR A 740 5.57 -8.29 -8.05
CA THR A 740 4.85 -8.78 -9.26
C THR A 740 5.79 -9.08 -10.43
N TYR A 741 7.02 -9.49 -10.15
CA TYR A 741 8.04 -9.73 -11.16
C TYR A 741 8.90 -10.96 -10.86
N HIS A 742 9.39 -11.58 -11.93
CA HIS A 742 10.37 -12.66 -11.93
C HIS A 742 11.60 -12.25 -12.74
N ILE A 743 12.79 -12.39 -12.16
CA ILE A 743 14.06 -12.00 -12.82
C ILE A 743 14.92 -13.24 -13.10
N GLU A 744 15.18 -13.51 -14.38
CA GLU A 744 16.09 -14.54 -14.86
C GLU A 744 17.08 -13.94 -15.89
N GLY A 745 18.37 -13.97 -15.54
CA GLY A 745 19.41 -13.19 -16.22
C GLY A 745 19.06 -11.70 -16.25
N ASP A 746 19.02 -11.15 -17.46
CA ASP A 746 18.65 -9.75 -17.73
C ASP A 746 17.15 -9.56 -18.02
N LYS A 747 16.34 -10.63 -17.97
CA LYS A 747 14.90 -10.57 -18.27
C LYS A 747 14.08 -10.37 -17.00
N GLU A 748 13.19 -9.39 -17.03
CA GLU A 748 12.16 -9.17 -16.02
C GLU A 748 10.80 -9.48 -16.65
N GLU A 749 10.13 -10.51 -16.14
CA GLU A 749 8.81 -10.95 -16.58
C GLU A 749 7.78 -10.66 -15.48
N PHE A 750 6.55 -10.35 -15.88
CA PHE A 750 5.46 -10.17 -14.95
C PHE A 750 5.08 -11.52 -14.32
N PHE A 751 5.05 -11.56 -12.98
CA PHE A 751 4.70 -12.75 -12.22
C PHE A 751 4.20 -12.34 -10.84
N ASP A 752 2.95 -12.67 -10.52
CA ASP A 752 2.33 -12.34 -9.23
C ASP A 752 1.79 -13.61 -8.56
N ASP A 753 2.35 -13.98 -7.40
CA ASP A 753 1.89 -15.14 -6.62
C ASP A 753 0.39 -15.09 -6.32
N ARG A 754 -0.17 -13.89 -6.16
CA ARG A 754 -1.59 -13.69 -5.82
C ARG A 754 -2.48 -14.02 -7.01
N GLU A 755 -2.10 -13.58 -8.20
CA GLU A 755 -2.83 -13.92 -9.43
C GLU A 755 -2.72 -15.42 -9.72
N GLU A 756 -1.52 -16.01 -9.55
CA GLU A 756 -1.34 -17.45 -9.72
C GLU A 756 -2.16 -18.27 -8.72
N CYS A 757 -2.31 -17.81 -7.47
CA CYS A 757 -3.18 -18.47 -6.49
C CYS A 757 -4.66 -18.38 -6.89
N ARG A 758 -5.15 -17.19 -7.28
CA ARG A 758 -6.54 -17.01 -7.72
C ARG A 758 -6.88 -17.84 -8.93
N GLU A 759 -6.01 -17.82 -9.95
CA GLU A 759 -6.18 -18.66 -11.14
C GLU A 759 -6.17 -20.14 -10.78
N ALA A 760 -5.27 -20.59 -9.90
CA ALA A 760 -5.22 -21.99 -9.48
C ALA A 760 -6.52 -22.42 -8.79
N LEU A 761 -7.06 -21.59 -7.89
CA LEU A 761 -8.27 -21.87 -7.12
C LEU A 761 -9.49 -22.12 -8.02
N GLN A 762 -9.61 -21.40 -9.15
CA GLN A 762 -10.71 -21.59 -10.11
C GLN A 762 -10.80 -23.02 -10.67
N TYR A 763 -9.69 -23.75 -10.73
CA TYR A 763 -9.64 -25.11 -11.28
C TYR A 763 -9.63 -26.22 -10.21
N VAL A 764 -9.49 -25.89 -8.92
CA VAL A 764 -9.39 -26.91 -7.84
C VAL A 764 -10.64 -27.79 -7.80
N ASP A 765 -11.82 -27.17 -7.89
CA ASP A 765 -13.08 -27.91 -7.87
C ASP A 765 -13.24 -28.81 -9.10
N GLU A 766 -12.78 -28.37 -10.28
CA GLU A 766 -12.80 -29.17 -11.51
C GLU A 766 -11.89 -30.39 -11.39
N LEU A 767 -10.69 -30.23 -10.83
CA LEU A 767 -9.75 -31.33 -10.59
C LEU A 767 -10.36 -32.36 -9.63
N HIS A 768 -10.96 -31.92 -8.53
CA HIS A 768 -11.64 -32.79 -7.59
C HIS A 768 -12.84 -33.51 -8.22
N GLN A 769 -13.65 -32.81 -9.02
CA GLN A 769 -14.79 -33.40 -9.74
C GLN A 769 -14.35 -34.40 -10.81
N ALA A 770 -13.21 -34.18 -11.46
CA ALA A 770 -12.61 -35.12 -12.41
C ALA A 770 -12.07 -36.40 -11.74
N GLY A 771 -12.08 -36.49 -10.41
CA GLY A 771 -11.58 -37.62 -9.64
C GLY A 771 -10.05 -37.73 -9.66
N ILE A 772 -9.38 -36.61 -9.91
CA ILE A 772 -7.93 -36.51 -9.93
C ILE A 772 -7.45 -36.40 -8.46
N ASP A 773 -6.60 -37.33 -8.02
CA ASP A 773 -6.07 -37.33 -6.64
C ASP A 773 -5.00 -36.24 -6.47
N THR A 774 -5.43 -35.06 -6.03
CA THR A 774 -4.59 -33.87 -5.81
C THR A 774 -3.70 -33.94 -4.56
N SER A 775 -3.93 -34.90 -3.66
CA SER A 775 -3.25 -34.99 -2.36
C SER A 775 -1.75 -35.33 -2.46
N GLU A 776 -1.36 -35.85 -3.62
CA GLU A 776 -0.10 -36.55 -3.85
C GLU A 776 0.54 -36.16 -5.19
N PHE A 777 0.15 -35.04 -5.81
CA PHE A 777 0.59 -34.69 -7.17
C PHE A 777 2.10 -34.37 -7.25
N PRO A 778 2.90 -35.19 -7.94
CA PRO A 778 4.23 -34.80 -8.35
C PRO A 778 4.08 -34.27 -9.78
N TRP A 779 3.71 -33.00 -9.96
CA TRP A 779 3.73 -32.38 -11.30
C TRP A 779 5.19 -32.19 -11.76
N ARG A 780 5.98 -33.26 -11.89
CA ARG A 780 7.16 -33.19 -12.74
C ARG A 780 6.63 -33.11 -14.18
N LEU A 781 7.10 -32.15 -14.95
CA LEU A 781 6.97 -32.18 -16.39
C LEU A 781 7.55 -33.53 -16.85
N PRO A 782 6.76 -34.42 -17.46
CA PRO A 782 7.32 -35.49 -18.25
C PRO A 782 7.99 -34.78 -19.42
N GLU A 783 9.31 -34.92 -19.57
CA GLU A 783 10.10 -34.41 -20.71
C GLU A 783 10.61 -32.95 -20.58
N SER A 784 11.56 -32.69 -19.67
CA SER A 784 12.54 -31.61 -19.86
C SER A 784 13.94 -32.03 -19.38
N HIS A 785 14.66 -32.71 -20.27
CA HIS A 785 16.12 -32.93 -20.22
C HIS A 785 16.74 -32.53 -21.55
#